data_AF-A0A7W6WL80-F1
#
_entry.id   AF-A0A7W6WL80-F1
#
_cell.length_a   1.000
_cell.length_b   1.000
_cell.length_c   1.000
_cell.angle_alpha   90.00
_cell.angle_beta   90.00
_cell.angle_gamma   90.00
#
_symmetry.space_group_name_H-M   'P 1'
#
loop_
_entity.id
_entity.type
_entity.pdbx_description
1 polymer ?
#
loop_
_entity_poly.entity_id
_entity_poly.type
_entity_poly.pdbx_seq_one_letter_code
_entity_poly.pdbx_strand_id
1 'polypeptide(L)'
;MMAMAATGGTMARTILALEHPSAKDARDGLIHAVAEFPLNHLGLVVRHHSLLDPLPDPDTLGDVRAVLTWLRGETLPDAAALLRWAVAMQARGVRFVVLGDLPFTEALNTPETHALAARFLATLGVRAEDRWIAATYGVTFPVREPWMMDYERRIGGILPGYPVVRPAGGDTRSWLVARTGEDATLDSHLVVTGPGGGFAAAGYELFTADAPSGAVPGAIDPLGLRAWLIDPFLFFGQALGLDGLPRPDVTTLVGRRLYFSHIDGDGWNSKAELPGYEERGAIAAEVILREVIAPCPDLPVTVGPIAAELDPDWRGGSPSQEMARALFALPQVEPASHTYTHPFHWAFFADYTPEKEAPFIAALAERGTLDTYDGGALDQEILDLGATNLADGYARPRAFMDAPFDLETEMGGAAAFIGRFAPPDKPVRVVLWSGDTTPFPEALAVARADGLLAINGGDTRYDSAFPSVAWVSPIGCLTGGECQIYTAASNENTYTDLWRDRFFGFRYLTETWDRSGTPARLKPINLYYHMYSGSKVASLNALLHNLDYVRTQPVCPVTTSHYVRIAGGFFDVTLVEVAPARWRVEQRGALQTLRFDAATVRAVDMAASVGVLGQRHAQGSLYVALDSAVVAPEVALMDWPTPDRAPPGAAVPYVIESRWPLWGLTRTPGGVTVQAQGFGDGTMAWQVAPGARTHVTVTDADGAAVVRTTAVADAEGRLDLTLPPVAMAGATVTLRFGGTG
;
A
#
# COMPACT_ATOMS: atom_id res chain seq x y z
N MET A 1 -40.91 27.75 2.96
CA MET A 1 -39.56 28.34 2.94
C MET A 1 -38.60 27.21 3.27
N MET A 2 -38.02 26.58 2.24
CA MET A 2 -37.13 25.43 2.40
C MET A 2 -35.85 25.90 3.10
N ALA A 3 -35.57 25.36 4.28
CA ALA A 3 -34.29 25.55 4.94
C ALA A 3 -33.21 24.89 4.08
N MET A 4 -32.25 25.68 3.62
CA MET A 4 -31.03 25.15 3.00
C MET A 4 -30.36 24.24 4.02
N ALA A 5 -30.14 22.98 3.63
CA ALA A 5 -29.27 22.07 4.37
C ALA A 5 -27.90 22.72 4.50
N ALA A 6 -27.35 22.74 5.71
CA ALA A 6 -25.95 23.11 5.91
C ALA A 6 -25.10 22.13 5.09
N THR A 7 -24.47 22.62 4.02
CA THR A 7 -23.47 21.87 3.26
C THR A 7 -22.25 21.74 4.15
N GLY A 8 -22.04 20.59 4.79
CA GLY A 8 -20.79 20.35 5.47
C GLY A 8 -19.62 20.19 4.48
N GLY A 9 -18.40 20.36 4.97
CA GLY A 9 -17.20 20.50 4.15
C GLY A 9 -16.64 19.17 3.66
N THR A 10 -16.08 19.19 2.45
CA THR A 10 -15.22 18.10 1.96
C THR A 10 -13.94 18.04 2.80
N MET A 11 -13.60 16.86 3.29
CA MET A 11 -12.37 16.63 4.03
C MET A 11 -11.16 16.72 3.08
N ALA A 12 -10.29 17.71 3.30
CA ALA A 12 -8.99 17.78 2.65
C ALA A 12 -8.10 16.59 3.07
N ARG A 13 -7.55 15.88 2.08
CA ARG A 13 -6.74 14.65 2.26
C ARG A 13 -5.33 14.76 1.69
N THR A 14 -5.05 15.80 0.90
CA THR A 14 -3.75 15.95 0.25
C THR A 14 -2.71 16.52 1.20
N ILE A 15 -1.55 15.87 1.26
CA ILE A 15 -0.32 16.39 1.84
C ILE A 15 0.57 16.81 0.69
N LEU A 16 0.91 18.10 0.65
CA LEU A 16 1.89 18.60 -0.31
C LEU A 16 3.29 18.36 0.28
N ALA A 17 4.01 17.39 -0.24
CA ALA A 17 5.38 17.10 0.15
C ALA A 17 6.33 17.99 -0.64
N LEU A 18 7.02 18.89 0.05
CA LEU A 18 8.04 19.76 -0.52
C LEU A 18 9.41 19.13 -0.30
N GLU A 19 10.06 18.75 -1.39
CA GLU A 19 11.28 17.96 -1.37
C GLU A 19 12.38 18.64 -2.18
N HIS A 20 13.61 18.62 -1.65
CA HIS A 20 14.77 18.92 -2.46
C HIS A 20 15.15 17.63 -3.22
N PRO A 21 15.20 17.64 -4.57
CA PRO A 21 15.57 16.46 -5.35
C PRO A 21 17.08 16.22 -5.21
N SER A 22 17.49 15.54 -4.15
CA SER A 22 18.78 14.84 -4.07
C SER A 22 18.73 13.50 -4.84
N ALA A 23 17.52 13.02 -5.10
CA ALA A 23 17.18 11.83 -5.88
C ALA A 23 16.81 12.14 -7.33
N LYS A 24 16.91 11.14 -8.21
CA LYS A 24 16.49 11.25 -9.62
C LYS A 24 14.97 11.19 -9.77
N ASP A 25 14.28 10.46 -8.87
CA ASP A 25 12.83 10.32 -8.82
C ASP A 25 12.32 10.62 -7.40
N ALA A 26 11.11 11.17 -7.28
CA ALA A 26 10.43 11.35 -5.99
C ALA A 26 10.28 10.02 -5.23
N ARG A 27 10.21 8.90 -5.95
CA ARG A 27 10.17 7.54 -5.38
C ARG A 27 11.39 7.21 -4.50
N ASP A 28 12.54 7.82 -4.77
CA ASP A 28 13.75 7.55 -3.97
C ASP A 28 13.87 8.50 -2.75
N GLY A 29 12.97 9.47 -2.64
CA GLY A 29 12.96 10.44 -1.55
C GLY A 29 12.54 9.83 -0.20
N LEU A 30 13.11 10.35 0.90
CA LEU A 30 12.80 9.92 2.27
C LEU A 30 11.30 9.97 2.59
N ILE A 31 10.59 10.99 2.10
CA ILE A 31 9.15 11.12 2.35
C ILE A 31 8.38 9.98 1.70
N HIS A 32 8.61 9.68 0.42
CA HIS A 32 7.96 8.55 -0.26
C HIS A 32 8.32 7.22 0.41
N ALA A 33 9.62 7.02 0.66
CA ALA A 33 10.14 5.76 1.18
C ALA A 33 9.76 5.49 2.64
N VAL A 34 9.47 6.52 3.44
CA VAL A 34 9.32 6.37 4.91
C VAL A 34 8.05 7.02 5.48
N ALA A 35 7.73 8.26 5.10
CA ALA A 35 6.59 9.00 5.67
C ALA A 35 5.25 8.73 4.97
N GLU A 36 5.27 8.42 3.68
CA GLU A 36 4.04 8.30 2.90
C GLU A 36 3.17 7.13 3.35
N PHE A 37 3.76 5.98 3.71
CA PHE A 37 2.97 4.86 4.21
C PHE A 37 2.19 5.22 5.49
N PRO A 38 2.79 5.77 6.57
CA PRO A 38 2.04 6.25 7.72
C PRO A 38 0.92 7.25 7.35
N LEU A 39 1.17 8.16 6.39
CA LEU A 39 0.16 9.12 5.92
C LEU A 39 -0.99 8.43 5.18
N ASN A 40 -0.68 7.47 4.30
CA ASN A 40 -1.67 6.63 3.63
C ASN A 40 -2.51 5.85 4.64
N HIS A 41 -1.88 5.24 5.65
CA HIS A 41 -2.58 4.54 6.72
C HIS A 41 -3.52 5.46 7.48
N LEU A 42 -3.17 6.74 7.62
CA LEU A 42 -4.00 7.77 8.24
C LEU A 42 -5.08 8.34 7.28
N GLY A 43 -5.23 7.79 6.07
CA GLY A 43 -6.25 8.17 5.10
C GLY A 43 -5.87 9.36 4.20
N LEU A 44 -4.59 9.77 4.20
CA LEU A 44 -4.08 10.91 3.46
C LEU A 44 -3.31 10.48 2.20
N VAL A 45 -3.30 11.33 1.18
CA VAL A 45 -2.53 11.13 -0.05
C VAL A 45 -1.37 12.11 -0.10
N VAL A 46 -0.22 11.71 -0.64
CA VAL A 46 0.95 12.58 -0.77
C VAL A 46 1.10 13.01 -2.22
N ARG A 47 1.23 14.33 -2.43
CA ARG A 47 1.57 14.93 -3.72
C ARG A 47 2.96 15.54 -3.58
N HIS A 48 3.92 14.97 -4.30
CA HIS A 48 5.30 15.43 -4.31
C HIS A 48 5.45 16.71 -5.15
N HIS A 49 6.26 17.63 -4.67
CA HIS A 49 6.63 18.85 -5.38
C HIS A 49 8.10 19.18 -5.12
N SER A 50 8.86 19.31 -6.19
CA SER A 50 10.28 19.67 -6.13
C SER A 50 10.44 21.13 -5.71
N LEU A 51 11.29 21.38 -4.73
CA LEU A 51 11.71 22.72 -4.31
C LEU A 51 12.61 23.42 -5.34
N LEU A 52 13.02 22.74 -6.41
CA LEU A 52 13.69 23.37 -7.56
C LEU A 52 12.70 23.93 -8.60
N ASP A 53 11.43 23.50 -8.54
CA ASP A 53 10.37 24.04 -9.39
C ASP A 53 9.73 25.28 -8.75
N PRO A 54 9.06 26.14 -9.53
CA PRO A 54 8.27 27.24 -8.98
C PRO A 54 7.17 26.73 -8.03
N LEU A 55 7.09 27.32 -6.84
CA LEU A 55 6.07 26.98 -5.86
C LEU A 55 4.65 27.19 -6.44
N PRO A 56 3.71 26.26 -6.20
CA PRO A 56 2.37 26.33 -6.73
C PRO A 56 1.59 27.52 -6.15
N ASP A 57 0.66 28.08 -6.93
CA ASP A 57 -0.21 29.15 -6.46
C ASP A 57 -1.09 28.64 -5.29
N PRO A 58 -0.98 29.25 -4.09
CA PRO A 58 -1.80 28.90 -2.94
C PRO A 58 -3.31 28.84 -3.18
N ASP A 59 -3.84 29.64 -4.11
CA ASP A 59 -5.28 29.69 -4.41
C ASP A 59 -5.77 28.44 -5.17
N THR A 60 -4.86 27.65 -5.73
CA THR A 60 -5.15 26.38 -6.42
C THR A 60 -5.11 25.16 -5.50
N LEU A 61 -4.75 25.34 -4.22
CA LEU A 61 -4.43 24.25 -3.28
C LEU A 61 -5.55 23.99 -2.27
N GLY A 62 -6.81 24.16 -2.67
CA GLY A 62 -7.97 23.98 -1.78
C GLY A 62 -8.16 22.54 -1.26
N ASP A 63 -7.52 21.56 -1.91
CA ASP A 63 -7.50 20.14 -1.52
C ASP A 63 -6.41 19.81 -0.47
N VAL A 64 -5.46 20.73 -0.25
CA VAL A 64 -4.29 20.52 0.62
C VAL A 64 -4.67 20.73 2.08
N ARG A 65 -4.51 19.65 2.86
CA ARG A 65 -4.68 19.66 4.31
C ARG A 65 -3.45 20.23 5.01
N ALA A 66 -2.27 19.82 4.54
CA ALA A 66 -1.01 20.19 5.16
C ALA A 66 0.15 20.12 4.17
N VAL A 67 1.23 20.78 4.55
CA VAL A 67 2.52 20.74 3.86
C VAL A 67 3.50 19.93 4.71
N LEU A 68 4.25 19.03 4.08
CA LEU A 68 5.32 18.26 4.72
C LEU A 68 6.66 18.65 4.10
N THR A 69 7.65 18.94 4.94
CA THR A 69 9.05 19.10 4.54
C THR A 69 9.91 18.11 5.33
N TRP A 70 10.85 17.44 4.66
CA TRP A 70 11.86 16.62 5.32
C TRP A 70 13.24 16.90 4.73
N LEU A 71 13.98 17.81 5.35
CA LEU A 71 15.30 18.26 4.89
C LEU A 71 16.39 17.83 5.86
N ARG A 72 17.58 17.53 5.34
CA ARG A 72 18.79 17.11 6.04
C ARG A 72 20.02 17.79 5.41
N GLY A 73 20.14 19.10 5.66
CA GLY A 73 21.26 19.91 5.23
C GLY A 73 21.24 20.40 3.78
N GLU A 74 20.13 20.21 3.05
CA GLU A 74 20.01 20.76 1.69
C GLU A 74 19.83 22.28 1.69
N THR A 75 20.58 22.96 0.82
CA THR A 75 20.44 24.40 0.56
C THR A 75 19.30 24.67 -0.41
N LEU A 76 18.42 25.62 -0.08
CA LEU A 76 17.30 26.00 -0.95
C LEU A 76 17.64 27.20 -1.85
N PRO A 77 17.27 27.19 -3.14
CA PRO A 77 17.57 28.29 -4.07
C PRO A 77 16.93 29.63 -3.68
N ASP A 78 15.69 29.64 -3.19
CA ASP A 78 14.96 30.84 -2.75
C ASP A 78 14.11 30.58 -1.50
N ALA A 79 14.76 30.48 -0.34
CA ALA A 79 14.07 30.28 0.93
C ALA A 79 13.22 31.49 1.38
N ALA A 80 13.45 32.70 0.85
CA ALA A 80 12.60 33.86 1.14
C ALA A 80 11.23 33.75 0.45
N ALA A 81 11.20 33.29 -0.80
CA ALA A 81 9.96 32.98 -1.51
C ALA A 81 9.19 31.85 -0.81
N LEU A 82 9.90 30.78 -0.40
CA LEU A 82 9.30 29.69 0.37
C LEU A 82 8.66 30.18 1.67
N LEU A 83 9.33 31.04 2.44
CA LEU A 83 8.78 31.61 3.68
C LEU A 83 7.51 32.45 3.43
N ARG A 84 7.50 33.29 2.39
CA ARG A 84 6.30 34.08 2.03
C ARG A 84 5.14 33.17 1.66
N TRP A 85 5.41 32.16 0.84
CA TRP A 85 4.43 31.15 0.44
C TRP A 85 3.92 30.36 1.64
N ALA A 86 4.80 29.89 2.52
CA ALA A 86 4.45 29.07 3.67
C ALA A 86 3.55 29.83 4.66
N VAL A 87 3.86 31.10 4.92
CA VAL A 87 2.95 31.94 5.72
C VAL A 87 1.60 32.11 5.01
N ALA A 88 1.59 32.34 3.70
CA ALA A 88 0.34 32.51 2.97
C ALA A 88 -0.54 31.24 3.03
N MET A 89 0.07 30.06 3.05
CA MET A 89 -0.62 28.79 3.28
C MET A 89 -1.15 28.67 4.72
N GLN A 90 -0.34 29.01 5.73
CA GLN A 90 -0.78 29.01 7.13
C GLN A 90 -1.95 29.98 7.38
N ALA A 91 -1.96 31.14 6.71
CA ALA A 91 -3.06 32.11 6.80
C ALA A 91 -4.38 31.56 6.24
N ARG A 92 -4.34 30.52 5.39
CA ARG A 92 -5.50 29.77 4.88
C ARG A 92 -5.88 28.57 5.76
N GLY A 93 -5.20 28.36 6.88
CA GLY A 93 -5.44 27.24 7.80
C GLY A 93 -4.73 25.93 7.44
N VAL A 94 -3.82 25.96 6.47
CA VAL A 94 -3.00 24.79 6.10
C VAL A 94 -1.96 24.53 7.18
N ARG A 95 -1.92 23.28 7.66
CA ARG A 95 -0.95 22.85 8.70
C ARG A 95 0.41 22.54 8.10
N PHE A 96 1.47 22.59 8.90
CA PHE A 96 2.83 22.27 8.47
C PHE A 96 3.44 21.18 9.33
N VAL A 97 4.05 20.18 8.70
CA VAL A 97 4.89 19.20 9.38
C VAL A 97 6.32 19.37 8.90
N VAL A 98 7.22 19.65 9.83
CA VAL A 98 8.64 19.83 9.55
C VAL A 98 9.41 18.72 10.23
N LEU A 99 9.96 17.81 9.43
CA LEU A 99 10.87 16.77 9.88
C LEU A 99 12.30 17.16 9.47
N GLY A 100 13.27 16.91 10.33
CA GLY A 100 14.65 17.26 10.04
C GLY A 100 14.97 18.73 10.29
N ASP A 101 15.67 19.34 9.36
CA ASP A 101 16.13 20.73 9.45
C ASP A 101 15.02 21.73 9.13
N LEU A 102 15.12 22.91 9.74
CA LEU A 102 14.25 24.02 9.37
C LEU A 102 14.62 24.53 7.97
N PRO A 103 13.66 24.64 7.03
CA PRO A 103 13.95 24.87 5.62
C PRO A 103 14.52 26.25 5.28
N PHE A 104 14.67 27.16 6.25
CA PHE A 104 15.01 28.56 6.00
C PHE A 104 16.21 29.06 6.81
N THR A 105 16.93 28.18 7.51
CA THR A 105 18.01 28.58 8.42
C THR A 105 19.10 29.39 7.70
N GLU A 106 19.44 29.02 6.47
CA GLU A 106 20.46 29.71 5.65
C GLU A 106 19.98 31.05 5.05
N ALA A 107 18.67 31.31 5.02
CA ALA A 107 18.08 32.49 4.40
C ALA A 107 17.69 33.59 5.40
N LEU A 108 18.01 33.43 6.69
CA LEU A 108 17.82 34.44 7.72
C LEU A 108 18.91 35.53 7.64
N ASN A 109 18.96 36.26 6.53
CA ASN A 109 19.96 37.31 6.27
C ASN A 109 19.36 38.73 6.18
N THR A 110 18.04 38.86 6.19
CA THR A 110 17.34 40.17 6.16
C THR A 110 16.30 40.29 7.28
N PRO A 111 15.94 41.51 7.73
CA PRO A 111 14.86 41.69 8.69
C PRO A 111 13.52 41.10 8.24
N GLU A 112 13.24 41.11 6.93
CA GLU A 112 12.04 40.49 6.35
C GLU A 112 12.04 38.98 6.58
N THR A 113 13.10 38.28 6.18
CA THR A 113 13.16 36.82 6.32
C THR A 113 13.14 36.36 7.78
N HIS A 114 13.75 37.13 8.69
CA HIS A 114 13.62 36.91 10.14
C HIS A 114 12.17 37.04 10.63
N ALA A 115 11.46 38.10 10.22
CA ALA A 115 10.07 38.31 10.61
C ALA A 115 9.14 37.23 10.05
N LEU A 116 9.37 36.82 8.79
CA LEU A 116 8.62 35.74 8.15
C LEU A 116 8.85 34.40 8.84
N ALA A 117 10.10 34.04 9.14
CA ALA A 117 10.44 32.81 9.83
C ALA A 117 9.89 32.76 11.26
N ALA A 118 10.02 33.86 12.01
CA ALA A 118 9.44 33.96 13.35
C ALA A 118 7.92 33.77 13.33
N ARG A 119 7.23 34.35 12.33
CA ARG A 119 5.79 34.19 12.15
C ARG A 119 5.41 32.76 11.75
N PHE A 120 6.16 32.15 10.84
CA PHE A 120 5.95 30.76 10.42
C PHE A 120 6.09 29.80 11.59
N LEU A 121 7.20 29.91 12.33
CA LEU A 121 7.51 29.08 13.49
C LEU A 121 6.48 29.29 14.60
N ALA A 122 6.06 30.54 14.86
CA ALA A 122 5.06 30.83 15.89
C ALA A 122 3.73 30.12 15.60
N THR A 123 3.28 30.08 14.34
CA THR A 123 2.08 29.33 13.94
C THR A 123 2.28 27.82 14.08
N LEU A 124 3.48 27.31 13.81
CA LEU A 124 3.87 25.91 14.07
C LEU A 124 3.91 25.58 15.58
N GLY A 125 3.88 26.59 16.44
CA GLY A 125 3.90 26.47 17.90
C GLY A 125 5.29 26.58 18.51
N VAL A 126 6.30 27.00 17.75
CA VAL A 126 7.69 27.09 18.22
C VAL A 126 8.34 28.43 17.95
N ARG A 127 9.44 28.71 18.64
CA ARG A 127 10.39 29.77 18.31
C ARG A 127 11.78 29.15 18.27
N ALA A 128 12.53 29.43 17.22
CA ALA A 128 13.94 29.04 17.13
C ALA A 128 14.81 30.16 17.70
N GLU A 129 15.84 29.80 18.47
CA GLU A 129 16.91 30.70 18.86
C GLU A 129 18.08 30.53 17.88
N ASP A 130 18.86 31.58 17.65
CA ASP A 130 20.09 31.51 16.83
C ASP A 130 21.22 30.82 17.62
N ARG A 131 20.99 29.55 17.93
CA ARG A 131 21.89 28.72 18.73
C ARG A 131 21.76 27.26 18.35
N TRP A 132 22.92 26.62 18.16
CA TRP A 132 23.05 25.21 17.84
C TRP A 132 23.89 24.49 18.91
N ILE A 133 23.46 23.30 19.32
CA ILE A 133 24.21 22.43 20.23
C ILE A 133 24.92 21.35 19.41
N ALA A 134 26.23 21.52 19.18
CA ALA A 134 27.03 20.57 18.40
C ALA A 134 27.54 19.38 19.25
N ALA A 135 27.91 19.62 20.51
CA ALA A 135 28.42 18.58 21.40
C ALA A 135 27.32 18.09 22.34
N THR A 136 26.91 16.85 22.17
CA THR A 136 25.79 16.25 22.92
C THR A 136 26.22 15.44 24.15
N TYR A 137 27.47 15.59 24.57
CA TYR A 137 27.96 14.96 25.79
C TYR A 137 27.20 15.47 27.02
N GLY A 138 26.62 14.54 27.79
CA GLY A 138 25.86 14.88 29.00
C GLY A 138 24.45 15.43 28.75
N VAL A 139 23.92 15.31 27.52
CA VAL A 139 22.53 15.66 27.24
C VAL A 139 21.58 14.72 27.97
N THR A 140 20.60 15.29 28.66
CA THR A 140 19.50 14.56 29.31
C THR A 140 18.17 14.90 28.66
N PHE A 141 17.16 14.06 28.86
CA PHE A 141 15.81 14.29 28.34
C PHE A 141 14.84 14.50 29.50
N PRO A 142 14.67 15.74 30.02
CA PRO A 142 13.68 16.02 31.06
C PRO A 142 12.25 15.70 30.63
N VAL A 143 11.95 15.71 29.32
CA VAL A 143 10.70 15.22 28.75
C VAL A 143 11.03 14.23 27.63
N ARG A 144 10.46 13.03 27.73
CA ARG A 144 10.54 11.95 26.74
C ARG A 144 9.30 11.08 26.92
N GLU A 145 8.24 11.41 26.19
CA GLU A 145 6.94 10.75 26.33
C GLU A 145 7.00 9.31 25.76
N PRO A 146 6.88 8.24 26.58
CA PRO A 146 7.19 6.87 26.13
C PRO A 146 6.26 6.26 25.08
N TRP A 147 5.14 6.91 24.81
CA TRP A 147 4.12 6.48 23.84
C TRP A 147 4.22 7.26 22.53
N MET A 148 4.96 8.37 22.51
CA MET A 148 5.30 9.11 21.29
C MET A 148 6.73 8.82 20.85
N MET A 149 7.66 8.73 21.80
CA MET A 149 9.08 8.48 21.58
C MET A 149 9.41 7.02 21.85
N ASP A 150 10.54 6.57 21.33
CA ASP A 150 11.05 5.20 21.45
C ASP A 150 10.19 4.12 20.79
N TYR A 151 9.49 4.47 19.72
CA TYR A 151 8.51 3.59 19.07
C TYR A 151 9.11 2.24 18.64
N GLU A 152 10.11 2.24 17.76
CA GLU A 152 10.78 1.01 17.32
C GLU A 152 12.20 0.88 17.89
N ARG A 153 12.78 2.00 18.28
CA ARG A 153 14.12 2.08 18.84
C ARG A 153 14.18 3.12 19.93
N ARG A 154 14.75 2.75 21.07
CA ARG A 154 15.05 3.71 22.14
C ARG A 154 16.10 4.72 21.69
N ILE A 155 15.84 6.01 21.94
CA ILE A 155 16.84 7.06 21.82
C ILE A 155 18.02 6.73 22.75
N GLY A 156 19.23 6.73 22.17
CA GLY A 156 20.48 6.43 22.84
C GLY A 156 21.66 6.37 21.85
N GLY A 157 22.86 6.10 22.35
CA GLY A 157 24.09 6.14 21.55
C GLY A 157 24.65 7.55 21.41
N ILE A 158 25.33 7.81 20.29
CA ILE A 158 25.83 9.16 19.96
C ILE A 158 24.64 9.97 19.47
N LEU A 159 24.26 11.00 20.23
CA LEU A 159 23.14 11.87 19.90
C LEU A 159 23.58 12.92 18.85
N PRO A 160 22.78 13.18 17.81
CA PRO A 160 23.07 14.21 16.82
C PRO A 160 22.99 15.60 17.46
N GLY A 161 23.73 16.56 16.88
CA GLY A 161 23.56 17.97 17.26
C GLY A 161 22.15 18.47 16.96
N TYR A 162 21.70 19.51 17.66
CA TYR A 162 20.32 19.99 17.54
C TYR A 162 20.19 21.52 17.69
N PRO A 163 19.15 22.12 17.09
CA PRO A 163 18.84 23.53 17.26
C PRO A 163 18.24 23.79 18.64
N VAL A 164 18.35 25.02 19.15
CA VAL A 164 17.62 25.44 20.35
C VAL A 164 16.24 25.98 19.96
N VAL A 165 15.21 25.20 20.28
CA VAL A 165 13.81 25.48 19.94
C VAL A 165 12.97 25.52 21.22
N ARG A 166 12.01 26.44 21.28
CA ARG A 166 11.15 26.66 22.44
C ARG A 166 9.69 26.72 22.03
N PRO A 167 8.73 26.46 22.94
CA PRO A 167 7.33 26.70 22.68
C PRO A 167 7.06 28.19 22.42
N ALA A 168 6.24 28.49 21.42
CA ALA A 168 5.75 29.84 21.16
C ALA A 168 4.52 30.21 22.01
N GLY A 169 3.77 29.22 22.51
CA GLY A 169 2.55 29.42 23.30
C GLY A 169 2.15 28.18 24.12
N GLY A 170 1.05 28.30 24.88
CA GLY A 170 0.58 27.25 25.80
C GLY A 170 -0.08 26.04 25.13
N ASP A 171 -0.50 26.18 23.87
CA ASP A 171 -1.16 25.10 23.11
C ASP A 171 -0.15 24.15 22.42
N THR A 172 1.15 24.43 22.56
CA THR A 172 2.22 23.58 22.03
C THR A 172 2.51 22.45 23.00
N ARG A 173 2.38 21.21 22.52
CA ARG A 173 2.75 20.02 23.26
C ARG A 173 4.17 19.59 22.90
N SER A 174 4.98 19.34 23.93
CA SER A 174 6.36 18.87 23.77
C SER A 174 6.47 17.40 24.13
N TRP A 175 6.99 16.61 23.20
CA TRP A 175 7.12 15.16 23.31
C TRP A 175 8.55 14.73 23.65
N LEU A 176 9.52 15.53 23.21
CA LEU A 176 10.93 15.39 23.52
C LEU A 176 11.53 16.77 23.84
N VAL A 177 12.12 16.88 25.03
CA VAL A 177 12.90 18.05 25.44
C VAL A 177 14.30 17.58 25.80
N ALA A 178 15.32 18.13 25.16
CA ALA A 178 16.72 17.88 25.46
C ALA A 178 17.30 19.00 26.31
N ARG A 179 18.13 18.64 27.30
CA ARG A 179 18.83 19.57 28.18
C ARG A 179 20.32 19.31 28.15
N THR A 180 21.11 20.36 27.92
CA THR A 180 22.57 20.31 28.07
C THR A 180 22.97 20.82 29.46
N GLY A 181 23.60 19.98 30.28
CA GLY A 181 23.99 20.34 31.66
C GLY A 181 22.79 20.43 32.61
N GLU A 182 22.89 21.26 33.66
CA GLU A 182 21.85 21.42 34.69
C GLU A 182 20.94 22.64 34.47
N ASP A 183 21.26 23.51 33.51
CA ASP A 183 20.56 24.77 33.29
C ASP A 183 19.30 24.56 32.42
N ALA A 184 18.13 24.70 33.03
CA ALA A 184 16.84 24.60 32.33
C ALA A 184 16.64 25.70 31.27
N THR A 185 17.38 26.80 31.34
CA THR A 185 17.41 27.81 30.27
C THR A 185 18.13 27.31 29.02
N LEU A 186 18.61 26.07 28.99
CA LEU A 186 19.19 25.41 27.81
C LEU A 186 18.27 24.33 27.20
N ASP A 187 17.05 24.18 27.70
CA ASP A 187 16.09 23.19 27.20
C ASP A 187 15.71 23.43 25.72
N SER A 188 15.89 22.43 24.87
CA SER A 188 15.42 22.48 23.48
C SER A 188 14.29 21.49 23.27
N HIS A 189 13.21 21.96 22.67
CA HIS A 189 11.99 21.20 22.38
C HIS A 189 12.13 20.58 20.99
N LEU A 190 12.64 19.35 20.96
CA LEU A 190 13.08 18.68 19.73
C LEU A 190 11.95 18.00 18.98
N VAL A 191 10.87 17.60 19.67
CA VAL A 191 9.68 17.03 19.05
C VAL A 191 8.46 17.67 19.68
N VAL A 192 7.63 18.31 18.86
CA VAL A 192 6.45 19.04 19.29
C VAL A 192 5.29 18.90 18.32
N THR A 193 4.08 19.07 18.83
CA THR A 193 2.86 19.26 18.02
C THR A 193 2.05 20.44 18.56
N GLY A 194 1.28 21.07 17.69
CA GLY A 194 0.40 22.19 18.03
C GLY A 194 -0.68 22.40 16.97
N PRO A 195 -1.58 23.40 17.14
CA PRO A 195 -2.71 23.61 16.24
C PRO A 195 -2.33 23.83 14.76
N GLY A 196 -1.17 24.43 14.52
CA GLY A 196 -0.64 24.70 13.18
C GLY A 196 0.22 23.57 12.59
N GLY A 197 0.43 22.46 13.31
CA GLY A 197 1.23 21.35 12.79
C GLY A 197 2.16 20.66 13.79
N GLY A 198 3.33 20.23 13.33
CA GLY A 198 4.34 19.56 14.15
C GLY A 198 5.77 19.77 13.65
N PHE A 199 6.72 19.69 14.58
CA PHE A 199 8.15 19.78 14.30
C PHE A 199 8.89 18.64 14.99
N ALA A 200 9.79 17.98 14.27
CA ALA A 200 10.74 17.02 14.81
C ALA A 200 12.14 17.30 14.25
N ALA A 201 13.07 17.61 15.14
CA ALA A 201 14.45 17.95 14.79
C ALA A 201 15.21 16.76 14.18
N ALA A 202 16.14 17.05 13.27
CA ALA A 202 16.95 16.06 12.58
C ALA A 202 17.65 15.05 13.50
N GLY A 203 17.47 13.78 13.17
CA GLY A 203 18.02 12.63 13.90
C GLY A 203 17.27 12.27 15.19
N TYR A 204 16.16 12.96 15.49
CA TYR A 204 15.25 12.62 16.58
C TYR A 204 13.90 12.08 16.08
N GLU A 205 13.66 12.13 14.77
CA GLU A 205 12.49 11.57 14.09
C GLU A 205 12.69 10.10 13.69
N LEU A 206 13.84 9.81 13.08
CA LEU A 206 14.16 8.53 12.47
C LEU A 206 15.64 8.22 12.72
N PHE A 207 15.92 7.04 13.26
CA PHE A 207 17.27 6.51 13.30
C PHE A 207 17.62 5.89 11.94
N THR A 208 18.77 6.27 11.40
CA THR A 208 19.40 5.61 10.25
C THR A 208 20.82 5.24 10.64
N ALA A 209 21.24 4.00 10.39
CA ALA A 209 22.66 3.68 10.44
C ALA A 209 23.33 4.36 9.23
N ASP A 210 24.39 5.13 9.47
CA ASP A 210 25.14 5.79 8.40
C ASP A 210 25.55 4.77 7.33
N ALA A 211 25.31 5.11 6.07
CA ALA A 211 25.90 4.39 4.96
C ALA A 211 27.43 4.43 5.10
N PRO A 212 28.17 3.39 4.66
CA PRO A 212 29.62 3.46 4.60
C PRO A 212 30.07 4.74 3.87
N SER A 213 31.14 5.37 4.36
CA SER A 213 31.66 6.65 3.88
C SER A 213 31.70 6.73 2.35
N GLY A 214 30.88 7.61 1.75
CA GLY A 214 30.79 7.81 0.30
C GLY A 214 29.37 7.90 -0.27
N ALA A 215 28.32 7.67 0.52
CA ALA A 215 26.94 7.84 0.07
C ALA A 215 26.56 9.31 -0.16
N VAL A 216 25.65 9.55 -1.11
CA VAL A 216 25.08 10.86 -1.40
C VAL A 216 24.28 11.35 -0.18
N PRO A 217 24.48 12.59 0.30
CA PRO A 217 23.64 13.17 1.34
C PRO A 217 22.15 13.08 0.97
N GLY A 218 21.34 12.50 1.86
CA GLY A 218 19.90 12.29 1.64
C GLY A 218 19.51 10.98 0.94
N ALA A 219 20.47 10.24 0.36
CA ALA A 219 20.21 8.89 -0.16
C ALA A 219 20.17 7.88 0.99
N ILE A 220 19.18 6.99 0.96
CA ILE A 220 19.07 5.94 1.97
C ILE A 220 19.81 4.71 1.48
N ASP A 221 20.71 4.18 2.30
CA ASP A 221 21.30 2.87 2.05
C ASP A 221 20.17 1.83 2.01
N PRO A 222 19.99 1.10 0.89
CA PRO A 222 19.01 0.02 0.79
C PRO A 222 19.22 -1.10 1.82
N LEU A 223 20.44 -1.18 2.40
CA LEU A 223 20.83 -2.13 3.43
C LEU A 223 21.02 -1.47 4.82
N GLY A 224 20.90 -0.14 4.90
CA GLY A 224 21.11 0.61 6.13
C GLY A 224 19.95 0.46 7.10
N LEU A 225 20.22 0.13 8.37
CA LEU A 225 19.19 0.00 9.39
C LEU A 225 18.40 1.30 9.57
N ARG A 226 17.08 1.23 9.46
CA ARG A 226 16.14 2.32 9.73
C ARG A 226 15.22 1.93 10.87
N ALA A 227 14.91 2.86 11.75
CA ALA A 227 13.93 2.66 12.82
C ALA A 227 13.30 3.99 13.23
N TRP A 228 11.98 4.02 13.33
CA TRP A 228 11.26 5.19 13.84
C TRP A 228 11.58 5.40 15.32
N LEU A 229 12.06 6.61 15.64
CA LEU A 229 12.22 7.05 17.03
C LEU A 229 10.91 7.63 17.56
N ILE A 230 10.12 8.24 16.68
CA ILE A 230 8.77 8.75 16.96
C ILE A 230 7.74 7.73 16.47
N ASP A 231 6.63 7.52 17.16
CA ASP A 231 5.47 6.82 16.59
C ASP A 231 4.88 7.68 15.45
N PRO A 232 5.06 7.28 14.18
CA PRO A 232 4.67 8.14 13.07
C PRO A 232 3.15 8.31 12.99
N PHE A 233 2.38 7.30 13.39
CA PHE A 233 0.91 7.33 13.32
C PHE A 233 0.35 8.32 14.35
N LEU A 234 0.89 8.30 15.58
CA LEU A 234 0.49 9.24 16.62
C LEU A 234 0.98 10.66 16.32
N PHE A 235 2.22 10.82 15.86
CA PHE A 235 2.78 12.13 15.54
C PHE A 235 2.00 12.82 14.42
N PHE A 236 1.82 12.16 13.28
CA PHE A 236 1.04 12.72 12.17
C PHE A 236 -0.43 12.88 12.56
N GLY A 237 -1.02 11.93 13.30
CA GLY A 237 -2.39 12.03 13.81
C GLY A 237 -2.64 13.31 14.62
N GLN A 238 -1.73 13.62 15.55
CA GLN A 238 -1.80 14.82 16.39
C GLN A 238 -1.45 16.10 15.62
N ALA A 239 -0.35 16.10 14.87
CA ALA A 239 0.11 17.26 14.10
C ALA A 239 -0.91 17.69 13.04
N LEU A 240 -1.65 16.74 12.45
CA LEU A 240 -2.61 16.98 11.39
C LEU A 240 -4.06 16.98 11.87
N GLY A 241 -4.31 16.87 13.18
CA GLY A 241 -5.64 16.86 13.80
C GLY A 241 -6.60 15.87 13.15
N LEU A 242 -6.23 14.58 13.15
CA LEU A 242 -6.96 13.51 12.45
C LEU A 242 -7.91 12.69 13.33
N ASP A 243 -7.98 13.02 14.62
CA ASP A 243 -8.77 12.25 15.58
C ASP A 243 -10.26 12.25 15.19
N GLY A 244 -10.87 11.05 15.19
CA GLY A 244 -12.28 10.84 14.87
C GLY A 244 -12.65 10.94 13.38
N LEU A 245 -11.69 11.21 12.49
CA LEU A 245 -11.95 11.27 11.05
C LEU A 245 -11.99 9.87 10.41
N PRO A 246 -12.83 9.65 9.38
CA PRO A 246 -12.85 8.42 8.60
C PRO A 246 -11.57 8.25 7.78
N ARG A 247 -11.10 7.02 7.67
CA ARG A 247 -9.95 6.63 6.87
C ARG A 247 -10.36 5.59 5.82
N PRO A 248 -10.17 5.86 4.53
CA PRO A 248 -10.35 4.84 3.50
C PRO A 248 -9.38 3.68 3.74
N ASP A 249 -9.88 2.45 3.77
CA ASP A 249 -9.06 1.27 4.12
C ASP A 249 -8.93 0.32 2.93
N VAL A 250 -7.68 0.02 2.57
CA VAL A 250 -7.32 -0.91 1.48
C VAL A 250 -6.90 -2.29 1.99
N THR A 251 -6.98 -2.54 3.30
CA THR A 251 -6.47 -3.77 3.95
C THR A 251 -7.59 -4.75 4.25
N THR A 252 -8.83 -4.27 4.29
CA THR A 252 -9.99 -4.98 4.82
C THR A 252 -11.15 -4.92 3.86
N LEU A 253 -11.87 -6.03 3.72
CA LEU A 253 -13.14 -6.11 2.98
C LEU A 253 -14.11 -6.97 3.78
N VAL A 254 -15.33 -6.46 3.98
CA VAL A 254 -16.37 -7.07 4.83
C VAL A 254 -15.80 -7.59 6.14
N GLY A 255 -15.08 -6.73 6.87
CA GLY A 255 -14.50 -7.02 8.19
C GLY A 255 -13.25 -7.91 8.22
N ARG A 256 -12.92 -8.65 7.15
CA ARG A 256 -11.72 -9.52 7.11
C ARG A 256 -10.54 -8.87 6.41
N ARG A 257 -9.33 -9.26 6.78
CA ARG A 257 -8.12 -8.84 6.07
C ARG A 257 -8.17 -9.42 4.64
N LEU A 258 -7.87 -8.59 3.66
CA LEU A 258 -7.84 -9.00 2.26
C LEU A 258 -6.69 -9.99 2.02
N TYR A 259 -6.93 -10.94 1.12
CA TYR A 259 -5.89 -11.74 0.48
C TYR A 259 -5.95 -11.55 -1.03
N PHE A 260 -4.79 -11.41 -1.67
CA PHE A 260 -4.64 -11.57 -3.12
C PHE A 260 -3.24 -12.10 -3.44
N SER A 261 -3.08 -12.72 -4.60
CA SER A 261 -1.77 -13.15 -5.08
C SER A 261 -1.61 -12.90 -6.58
N HIS A 262 -0.36 -12.71 -6.98
CA HIS A 262 0.02 -12.63 -8.37
C HIS A 262 1.39 -13.26 -8.60
N ILE A 263 1.61 -13.69 -9.83
CA ILE A 263 2.84 -14.31 -10.27
C ILE A 263 3.36 -13.65 -11.54
N ASP A 264 4.60 -13.18 -11.44
CA ASP A 264 5.35 -12.65 -12.57
C ASP A 264 5.92 -13.80 -13.42
N GLY A 265 6.06 -13.53 -14.71
CA GLY A 265 6.35 -14.56 -15.71
C GLY A 265 7.75 -15.13 -15.64
N ASP A 266 8.66 -14.52 -14.89
CA ASP A 266 10.08 -14.82 -14.86
C ASP A 266 10.34 -16.30 -14.55
N GLY A 267 11.10 -16.95 -15.43
CA GLY A 267 11.41 -18.37 -15.32
C GLY A 267 10.28 -19.30 -15.69
N TRP A 268 9.30 -18.86 -16.49
CA TRP A 268 8.23 -19.71 -17.02
C TRP A 268 8.78 -21.01 -17.62
N ASN A 269 9.83 -20.87 -18.43
CA ASN A 269 10.50 -21.94 -19.15
C ASN A 269 11.71 -22.52 -18.43
N SER A 270 12.02 -22.08 -17.21
CA SER A 270 13.14 -22.63 -16.43
C SER A 270 12.95 -24.12 -16.18
N LYS A 271 14.05 -24.88 -16.21
CA LYS A 271 14.02 -26.31 -15.90
C LYS A 271 13.64 -26.53 -14.44
N ALA A 272 12.77 -27.51 -14.20
CA ALA A 272 12.47 -27.96 -12.85
C ALA A 272 13.56 -28.91 -12.35
N GLU A 273 14.34 -28.49 -11.35
CA GLU A 273 15.36 -29.27 -10.64
C GLU A 273 14.74 -30.03 -9.44
N LEU A 274 13.55 -30.61 -9.64
CA LEU A 274 12.83 -31.36 -8.61
C LEU A 274 12.73 -32.84 -8.98
N PRO A 275 12.91 -33.77 -8.02
CA PRO A 275 12.72 -35.19 -8.26
C PRO A 275 11.34 -35.51 -8.85
N GLY A 276 11.29 -36.33 -9.89
CA GLY A 276 10.10 -36.67 -10.66
C GLY A 276 9.72 -35.67 -11.76
N TYR A 277 10.20 -34.43 -11.70
CA TYR A 277 9.99 -33.40 -12.74
C TYR A 277 11.22 -33.27 -13.64
N GLU A 278 12.41 -33.27 -13.05
CA GLU A 278 13.69 -33.14 -13.74
C GLU A 278 13.90 -34.26 -14.78
N GLU A 279 13.60 -35.51 -14.41
CA GLU A 279 13.78 -36.68 -15.27
C GLU A 279 12.84 -36.68 -16.49
N ARG A 280 11.77 -35.90 -16.44
CA ARG A 280 10.82 -35.70 -17.54
C ARG A 280 11.09 -34.42 -18.33
N GLY A 281 12.09 -33.63 -17.94
CA GLY A 281 12.39 -32.34 -18.55
C GLY A 281 11.27 -31.32 -18.36
N ALA A 282 10.54 -31.38 -17.24
CA ALA A 282 9.46 -30.44 -16.96
C ALA A 282 9.98 -29.02 -16.72
N ILE A 283 9.13 -28.03 -17.00
CA ILE A 283 9.40 -26.61 -16.76
C ILE A 283 8.77 -26.15 -15.43
N ALA A 284 9.27 -25.06 -14.87
CA ALA A 284 8.79 -24.50 -13.61
C ALA A 284 7.28 -24.18 -13.64
N ALA A 285 6.76 -23.71 -14.77
CA ALA A 285 5.32 -23.47 -14.94
C ALA A 285 4.46 -24.73 -14.75
N GLU A 286 4.96 -25.93 -15.10
CA GLU A 286 4.24 -27.19 -14.85
C GLU A 286 4.18 -27.51 -13.35
N VAL A 287 5.28 -27.27 -12.63
CA VAL A 287 5.35 -27.46 -11.17
C VAL A 287 4.41 -26.49 -10.45
N ILE A 288 4.45 -25.20 -10.81
CA ILE A 288 3.54 -24.19 -10.24
C ILE A 288 2.08 -24.55 -10.51
N LEU A 289 1.72 -24.97 -11.72
CA LEU A 289 0.36 -25.40 -12.03
C LEU A 289 -0.08 -26.54 -11.11
N ARG A 290 0.73 -27.59 -10.99
CA ARG A 290 0.33 -28.85 -10.34
C ARG A 290 0.43 -28.83 -8.82
N GLU A 291 1.50 -28.25 -8.28
CA GLU A 291 1.81 -28.31 -6.86
C GLU A 291 1.29 -27.09 -6.10
N VAL A 292 1.08 -25.95 -6.78
CA VAL A 292 0.77 -24.67 -6.12
C VAL A 292 -0.66 -24.20 -6.42
N ILE A 293 -1.00 -24.03 -7.70
CA ILE A 293 -2.25 -23.34 -8.08
C ILE A 293 -3.46 -24.29 -8.13
N ALA A 294 -3.34 -25.44 -8.81
CA ALA A 294 -4.45 -26.39 -8.91
C ALA A 294 -4.93 -26.94 -7.55
N PRO A 295 -4.06 -27.19 -6.55
CA PRO A 295 -4.48 -27.64 -5.21
C PRO A 295 -5.17 -26.59 -4.34
N CYS A 296 -5.12 -25.30 -4.75
CA CYS A 296 -5.62 -24.17 -3.96
C CYS A 296 -6.77 -23.42 -4.67
N PRO A 297 -7.90 -24.07 -5.02
CA PRO A 297 -9.01 -23.40 -5.70
C PRO A 297 -9.70 -22.32 -4.84
N ASP A 298 -9.45 -22.31 -3.53
CA ASP A 298 -9.99 -21.35 -2.57
C ASP A 298 -9.19 -20.04 -2.46
N LEU A 299 -8.05 -19.94 -3.13
CA LEU A 299 -7.17 -18.77 -3.16
C LEU A 299 -6.95 -18.32 -4.62
N PRO A 300 -7.48 -17.16 -5.03
CA PRO A 300 -7.28 -16.65 -6.38
C PRO A 300 -5.83 -16.23 -6.61
N VAL A 301 -5.36 -16.37 -7.85
CA VAL A 301 -4.03 -15.94 -8.28
C VAL A 301 -4.09 -15.29 -9.66
N THR A 302 -3.40 -14.17 -9.82
CA THR A 302 -3.28 -13.47 -11.10
C THR A 302 -1.97 -13.86 -11.77
N VAL A 303 -2.00 -14.40 -12.99
CA VAL A 303 -0.83 -15.00 -13.66
C VAL A 303 -0.44 -14.16 -14.87
N GLY A 304 0.74 -13.54 -14.84
CA GLY A 304 1.27 -12.72 -15.93
C GLY A 304 2.48 -13.36 -16.62
N PRO A 305 2.32 -14.08 -17.74
CA PRO A 305 3.45 -14.51 -18.54
C PRO A 305 4.15 -13.31 -19.20
N ILE A 306 5.45 -13.47 -19.51
CA ILE A 306 6.16 -12.61 -20.46
C ILE A 306 5.77 -13.08 -21.87
N ALA A 307 5.26 -12.18 -22.73
CA ALA A 307 4.68 -12.61 -24.01
C ALA A 307 5.72 -13.30 -24.92
N ALA A 308 6.96 -12.80 -24.95
CA ALA A 308 8.06 -13.39 -25.73
C ALA A 308 8.39 -14.84 -25.33
N GLU A 309 8.11 -15.26 -24.09
CA GLU A 309 8.29 -16.63 -23.61
C GLU A 309 7.15 -17.59 -24.03
N LEU A 310 6.07 -17.04 -24.60
CA LEU A 310 4.97 -17.79 -25.20
C LEU A 310 4.94 -17.68 -26.72
N ASP A 311 5.62 -16.69 -27.29
CA ASP A 311 5.66 -16.42 -28.72
C ASP A 311 6.66 -17.31 -29.47
N PRO A 312 6.20 -18.19 -30.40
CA PRO A 312 7.08 -19.03 -31.21
C PRO A 312 8.07 -18.28 -32.08
N ASP A 313 7.77 -17.01 -32.42
CA ASP A 313 8.70 -16.16 -33.17
C ASP A 313 9.83 -15.61 -32.29
N TRP A 314 9.74 -15.80 -30.97
CA TRP A 314 10.72 -15.37 -29.98
C TRP A 314 11.32 -16.55 -29.23
N ARG A 315 10.83 -16.88 -28.03
CA ARG A 315 11.33 -17.96 -27.15
C ARG A 315 10.24 -18.93 -26.72
N GLY A 316 9.02 -18.79 -27.24
CA GLY A 316 7.91 -19.66 -26.95
C GLY A 316 7.98 -21.03 -27.62
N GLY A 317 7.39 -22.03 -26.98
CA GLY A 317 7.25 -23.38 -27.52
C GLY A 317 5.94 -24.03 -27.09
N SER A 318 5.62 -25.18 -27.68
CA SER A 318 4.38 -25.91 -27.34
C SER A 318 4.21 -26.14 -25.83
N PRO A 319 5.24 -26.55 -25.05
CA PRO A 319 5.10 -26.72 -23.60
C PRO A 319 4.69 -25.43 -22.87
N SER A 320 5.29 -24.28 -23.22
CA SER A 320 5.01 -23.00 -22.54
C SER A 320 3.58 -22.54 -22.79
N GLN A 321 3.12 -22.66 -24.04
CA GLN A 321 1.76 -22.33 -24.44
C GLN A 321 0.69 -23.29 -23.88
N GLU A 322 1.01 -24.58 -23.78
CA GLU A 322 0.15 -25.57 -23.12
C GLU A 322 -0.05 -25.24 -21.65
N MET A 323 1.02 -24.87 -20.94
CA MET A 323 0.91 -24.43 -19.55
C MET A 323 0.09 -23.15 -19.41
N ALA A 324 0.24 -22.18 -20.33
CA ALA A 324 -0.55 -20.95 -20.31
C ALA A 324 -2.05 -21.25 -20.44
N ARG A 325 -2.43 -22.11 -21.40
CA ARG A 325 -3.82 -22.57 -21.58
C ARG A 325 -4.34 -23.32 -20.35
N ALA A 326 -3.53 -24.21 -19.78
CA ALA A 326 -3.92 -25.00 -18.62
C ALA A 326 -4.13 -24.14 -17.36
N LEU A 327 -3.23 -23.19 -17.09
CA LEU A 327 -3.35 -22.22 -16.01
C LEU A 327 -4.58 -21.34 -16.20
N PHE A 328 -4.76 -20.75 -17.38
CA PHE A 328 -5.90 -19.87 -17.64
C PHE A 328 -7.25 -20.59 -17.69
N ALA A 329 -7.29 -21.91 -17.87
CA ALA A 329 -8.51 -22.69 -17.75
C ALA A 329 -8.99 -22.85 -16.29
N LEU A 330 -8.13 -22.66 -15.29
CA LEU A 330 -8.50 -22.79 -13.88
C LEU A 330 -9.41 -21.62 -13.45
N PRO A 331 -10.55 -21.87 -12.77
CA PRO A 331 -11.50 -20.80 -12.42
C PRO A 331 -10.95 -19.71 -11.49
N GLN A 332 -10.02 -20.06 -10.60
CA GLN A 332 -9.39 -19.15 -9.65
C GLN A 332 -8.23 -18.33 -10.22
N VAL A 333 -7.82 -18.59 -11.47
CA VAL A 333 -6.71 -17.89 -12.12
C VAL A 333 -7.22 -16.67 -12.88
N GLU A 334 -6.65 -15.49 -12.65
CA GLU A 334 -6.90 -14.29 -13.45
C GLU A 334 -5.75 -14.07 -14.45
N PRO A 335 -5.99 -14.04 -15.77
CA PRO A 335 -4.93 -13.77 -16.75
C PRO A 335 -4.42 -12.32 -16.66
N ALA A 336 -3.10 -12.16 -16.68
CA ALA A 336 -2.39 -10.88 -16.72
C ALA A 336 -1.29 -10.91 -17.79
N SER A 337 -0.63 -9.78 -17.98
CA SER A 337 0.61 -9.65 -18.75
C SER A 337 1.75 -9.26 -17.82
N HIS A 338 2.93 -9.83 -18.02
CA HIS A 338 4.17 -9.32 -17.46
C HIS A 338 5.05 -8.72 -18.56
N THR A 339 4.41 -7.87 -19.39
CA THR A 339 4.96 -7.21 -20.58
C THR A 339 5.33 -8.16 -21.72
N TYR A 340 5.83 -7.63 -22.83
CA TYR A 340 6.20 -8.43 -23.99
C TYR A 340 7.64 -8.92 -23.89
N THR A 341 8.57 -8.00 -23.67
CA THR A 341 10.01 -8.27 -23.75
C THR A 341 10.74 -8.14 -22.42
N HIS A 342 10.00 -7.87 -21.34
CA HIS A 342 10.47 -7.76 -19.96
C HIS A 342 11.52 -6.66 -19.77
N PRO A 343 11.12 -5.38 -19.80
CA PRO A 343 11.98 -4.27 -19.38
C PRO A 343 12.55 -4.45 -17.97
N PHE A 344 13.87 -4.32 -17.84
CA PHE A 344 14.56 -4.30 -16.54
C PHE A 344 14.63 -2.89 -15.96
N HIS A 345 14.85 -1.87 -16.80
CA HIS A 345 15.03 -0.50 -16.35
C HIS A 345 14.13 0.45 -17.14
N TRP A 346 12.97 0.81 -16.58
CA TRP A 346 11.91 1.54 -17.29
C TRP A 346 12.34 2.94 -17.71
N ALA A 347 13.09 3.65 -16.87
CA ALA A 347 13.55 5.00 -17.16
C ALA A 347 14.49 5.08 -18.39
N PHE A 348 15.10 3.97 -18.81
CA PHE A 348 15.92 3.93 -20.03
C PHE A 348 15.08 4.17 -21.30
N PHE A 349 13.85 3.67 -21.27
CA PHE A 349 12.91 3.73 -22.39
C PHE A 349 12.07 5.02 -22.41
N ALA A 350 12.23 5.91 -21.42
CA ALA A 350 11.74 7.28 -21.54
C ALA A 350 12.44 7.94 -22.74
N ASP A 351 11.67 8.56 -23.64
CA ASP A 351 12.14 9.14 -24.90
C ASP A 351 13.00 8.17 -25.73
N TYR A 352 12.51 6.95 -25.91
CA TYR A 352 13.25 5.86 -26.56
C TYR A 352 13.63 6.15 -28.03
N THR A 353 14.84 5.74 -28.43
CA THR A 353 15.24 5.56 -29.83
C THR A 353 16.03 4.26 -29.99
N PRO A 354 15.99 3.58 -31.15
CA PRO A 354 16.73 2.33 -31.38
C PRO A 354 18.24 2.42 -31.13
N GLU A 355 18.83 3.60 -31.31
CA GLU A 355 20.25 3.84 -31.07
C GLU A 355 20.65 3.67 -29.60
N LYS A 356 19.70 3.88 -28.66
CA LYS A 356 19.94 3.64 -27.23
C LYS A 356 20.26 2.16 -26.96
N GLU A 357 19.63 1.23 -27.68
CA GLU A 357 19.82 -0.21 -27.51
C GLU A 357 21.01 -0.79 -28.29
N ALA A 358 21.49 -0.08 -29.32
CA ALA A 358 22.54 -0.58 -30.21
C ALA A 358 23.81 -1.10 -29.50
N PRO A 359 24.33 -0.45 -28.43
CA PRO A 359 25.49 -0.96 -27.69
C PRO A 359 25.23 -2.32 -27.02
N PHE A 360 24.03 -2.52 -26.49
CA PHE A 360 23.64 -3.74 -25.78
C PHE A 360 23.38 -4.90 -26.76
N ILE A 361 22.74 -4.61 -27.90
CA ILE A 361 22.51 -5.61 -28.96
C ILE A 361 23.85 -6.11 -29.52
N ALA A 362 24.80 -5.21 -29.76
CA ALA A 362 26.13 -5.58 -30.22
C ALA A 362 26.86 -6.50 -29.23
N ALA A 363 26.78 -6.17 -27.92
CA ALA A 363 27.38 -6.99 -26.87
C ALA A 363 26.76 -8.40 -26.78
N LEU A 364 25.46 -8.54 -26.99
CA LEU A 364 24.76 -9.83 -27.02
C LEU A 364 25.13 -10.67 -28.24
N ALA A 365 25.24 -10.05 -29.42
CA ALA A 365 25.59 -10.75 -30.67
C ALA A 365 26.97 -11.42 -30.61
N GLU A 366 27.91 -10.86 -29.85
CA GLU A 366 29.25 -11.43 -29.66
C GLU A 366 29.27 -12.65 -28.74
N ARG A 367 28.22 -12.87 -27.93
CA ARG A 367 28.24 -13.80 -26.77
C ARG A 367 27.14 -14.87 -26.80
N GLY A 368 26.15 -14.72 -27.68
CA GLY A 368 25.03 -15.65 -27.84
C GLY A 368 23.76 -15.17 -27.14
N THR A 369 22.60 -15.50 -27.70
CA THR A 369 21.28 -15.19 -27.13
C THR A 369 20.88 -16.24 -26.10
N LEU A 370 20.20 -15.84 -25.02
CA LEU A 370 19.50 -16.80 -24.15
C LEU A 370 18.27 -17.37 -24.83
N ASP A 371 18.07 -18.68 -24.66
CA ASP A 371 16.84 -19.36 -25.02
C ASP A 371 15.73 -19.17 -23.97
N THR A 372 16.08 -18.85 -22.72
CA THR A 372 15.14 -18.67 -21.58
C THR A 372 15.65 -17.63 -20.58
N TYR A 373 14.75 -16.89 -19.90
CA TYR A 373 15.12 -16.00 -18.79
C TYR A 373 14.91 -16.71 -17.44
N ASP A 374 15.99 -16.92 -16.67
CA ASP A 374 16.01 -17.71 -15.43
C ASP A 374 16.17 -16.88 -14.14
N GLY A 375 15.92 -15.57 -14.21
CA GLY A 375 16.09 -14.66 -13.08
C GLY A 375 17.46 -13.97 -13.01
N GLY A 376 18.23 -13.94 -14.10
CA GLY A 376 19.37 -13.01 -14.26
C GLY A 376 20.77 -13.65 -14.22
N ALA A 377 20.92 -14.97 -14.30
CA ALA A 377 22.22 -15.64 -14.20
C ALA A 377 23.22 -15.21 -15.29
N LEU A 378 22.76 -15.02 -16.53
CA LEU A 378 23.62 -14.51 -17.63
C LEU A 378 23.95 -13.03 -17.46
N ASP A 379 23.03 -12.23 -16.92
CA ASP A 379 23.25 -10.79 -16.76
C ASP A 379 24.43 -10.54 -15.81
N GLN A 380 24.63 -11.40 -14.80
CA GLN A 380 25.82 -11.37 -13.95
C GLN A 380 27.11 -11.73 -14.71
N GLU A 381 27.09 -12.73 -15.61
CA GLU A 381 28.26 -13.05 -16.44
C GLU A 381 28.66 -11.86 -17.34
N ILE A 382 27.67 -11.11 -17.83
CA ILE A 382 27.89 -9.89 -18.63
C ILE A 382 28.47 -8.76 -17.75
N LEU A 383 27.95 -8.56 -16.53
CA LEU A 383 28.44 -7.54 -15.57
C LEU A 383 29.86 -7.84 -15.07
N ASP A 384 30.16 -9.09 -14.70
CA ASP A 384 31.46 -9.52 -14.19
C ASP A 384 32.58 -9.31 -15.22
N LEU A 385 32.21 -9.24 -16.50
CA LEU A 385 33.13 -9.01 -17.62
C LEU A 385 33.22 -7.53 -18.02
N GLY A 386 32.65 -6.62 -17.22
CA GLY A 386 32.77 -5.16 -17.37
C GLY A 386 32.00 -4.58 -18.57
N ALA A 387 31.00 -5.30 -19.09
CA ALA A 387 30.15 -4.82 -20.18
C ALA A 387 29.12 -3.78 -19.69
N THR A 388 28.55 -3.02 -20.63
CA THR A 388 27.62 -1.89 -20.48
C THR A 388 26.71 -1.98 -19.24
N ASN A 389 27.05 -1.27 -18.17
CA ASN A 389 26.26 -1.23 -16.94
C ASN A 389 25.20 -0.11 -17.01
N LEU A 390 23.94 -0.44 -16.74
CA LEU A 390 22.89 0.56 -16.50
C LEU A 390 23.00 1.11 -15.06
N ALA A 391 22.24 2.17 -14.78
CA ALA A 391 21.96 2.50 -13.38
C ALA A 391 21.35 1.26 -12.70
N ASP A 392 21.69 1.04 -11.44
CA ASP A 392 21.17 -0.07 -10.61
C ASP A 392 21.69 -1.48 -10.92
N GLY A 393 22.72 -1.58 -11.77
CA GLY A 393 23.50 -2.81 -11.89
C GLY A 393 22.99 -3.80 -12.92
N TYR A 394 22.14 -3.40 -13.86
CA TYR A 394 21.69 -4.26 -14.96
C TYR A 394 22.64 -4.26 -16.16
N ALA A 395 22.86 -5.44 -16.74
CA ALA A 395 23.73 -5.65 -17.90
C ALA A 395 23.14 -5.13 -19.23
N ARG A 396 21.80 -5.06 -19.30
CA ARG A 396 21.02 -4.71 -20.49
C ARG A 396 19.67 -4.14 -20.06
N PRO A 397 18.96 -3.38 -20.91
CA PRO A 397 17.75 -2.67 -20.49
C PRO A 397 16.48 -3.53 -20.42
N ARG A 398 16.47 -4.71 -21.04
CA ARG A 398 15.34 -5.67 -21.05
C ARG A 398 15.79 -7.08 -21.42
N ALA A 399 14.95 -8.09 -21.16
CA ALA A 399 15.31 -9.50 -21.33
C ALA A 399 15.40 -9.96 -22.80
N PHE A 400 14.48 -9.52 -23.66
CA PHE A 400 14.46 -9.92 -25.07
C PHE A 400 14.63 -8.69 -25.96
N MET A 401 15.52 -8.75 -26.96
CA MET A 401 15.93 -7.57 -27.75
C MET A 401 15.93 -7.84 -29.26
N ASP A 402 15.22 -8.88 -29.69
CA ASP A 402 15.17 -9.37 -31.08
C ASP A 402 14.51 -8.35 -32.04
N ALA A 403 13.68 -7.44 -31.52
CA ALA A 403 13.09 -6.31 -32.22
C ALA A 403 13.19 -5.03 -31.36
N PRO A 404 13.23 -3.81 -31.95
CA PRO A 404 13.28 -2.55 -31.19
C PRO A 404 12.15 -2.44 -30.15
N PHE A 405 12.43 -1.82 -29.01
CA PHE A 405 11.40 -1.54 -28.01
C PHE A 405 10.24 -0.72 -28.59
N ASP A 406 9.02 -1.09 -28.20
CA ASP A 406 7.78 -0.38 -28.57
C ASP A 406 6.79 -0.47 -27.40
N LEU A 407 6.35 0.69 -26.90
CA LEU A 407 5.54 0.77 -25.68
C LEU A 407 4.13 0.18 -25.88
N GLU A 408 3.52 0.34 -27.06
CA GLU A 408 2.23 -0.27 -27.38
C GLU A 408 2.33 -1.81 -27.41
N THR A 409 3.43 -2.34 -27.93
CA THR A 409 3.74 -3.78 -27.91
C THR A 409 3.89 -4.29 -26.47
N GLU A 410 4.60 -3.57 -25.60
CA GLU A 410 4.78 -3.96 -24.19
C GLU A 410 3.47 -3.97 -23.40
N MET A 411 2.53 -3.08 -23.72
CA MET A 411 1.27 -2.88 -22.99
C MET A 411 0.12 -3.68 -23.64
N GLY A 412 -0.76 -3.01 -24.39
CA GLY A 412 -1.91 -3.62 -25.03
C GLY A 412 -1.56 -4.76 -26.00
N GLY A 413 -0.42 -4.68 -26.69
CA GLY A 413 0.08 -5.73 -27.58
C GLY A 413 0.34 -7.05 -26.86
N ALA A 414 1.08 -7.00 -25.75
CA ALA A 414 1.36 -8.16 -24.90
C ALA A 414 0.07 -8.75 -24.31
N ALA A 415 -0.82 -7.89 -23.80
CA ALA A 415 -2.12 -8.33 -23.27
C ALA A 415 -2.97 -9.04 -24.33
N ALA A 416 -3.04 -8.49 -25.54
CA ALA A 416 -3.76 -9.09 -26.66
C ALA A 416 -3.14 -10.40 -27.14
N PHE A 417 -1.81 -10.51 -27.15
CA PHE A 417 -1.11 -11.74 -27.49
C PHE A 417 -1.40 -12.85 -26.48
N ILE A 418 -1.21 -12.56 -25.19
CA ILE A 418 -1.44 -13.51 -24.09
C ILE A 418 -2.90 -13.94 -24.02
N GLY A 419 -3.84 -13.03 -24.30
CA GLY A 419 -5.27 -13.30 -24.31
C GLY A 419 -5.69 -14.44 -25.25
N ARG A 420 -4.88 -14.79 -26.26
CA ARG A 420 -5.13 -15.93 -27.17
C ARG A 420 -5.09 -17.29 -26.47
N PHE A 421 -4.45 -17.37 -25.30
CA PHE A 421 -4.36 -18.59 -24.50
C PHE A 421 -5.46 -18.67 -23.42
N ALA A 422 -6.16 -17.58 -23.16
CA ALA A 422 -7.20 -17.52 -22.13
C ALA A 422 -8.59 -17.88 -22.68
N PRO A 423 -9.50 -18.42 -21.85
CA PRO A 423 -10.91 -18.55 -22.20
C PRO A 423 -11.54 -17.20 -22.60
N PRO A 424 -12.53 -17.17 -23.52
CA PRO A 424 -13.12 -15.92 -24.00
C PRO A 424 -13.74 -15.02 -22.93
N ASP A 425 -14.17 -15.60 -21.80
CA ASP A 425 -14.75 -14.92 -20.65
C ASP A 425 -13.71 -14.39 -19.64
N LYS A 426 -12.42 -14.66 -19.87
CA LYS A 426 -11.30 -14.27 -19.01
C LYS A 426 -10.29 -13.38 -19.75
N PRO A 427 -10.66 -12.14 -20.11
CA PRO A 427 -9.75 -11.22 -20.79
C PRO A 427 -8.57 -10.83 -19.89
N VAL A 428 -7.40 -10.61 -20.51
CA VAL A 428 -6.24 -10.02 -19.85
C VAL A 428 -6.54 -8.55 -19.55
N ARG A 429 -6.54 -8.17 -18.28
CA ARG A 429 -6.87 -6.80 -17.81
C ARG A 429 -5.87 -6.23 -16.82
N VAL A 430 -4.81 -6.97 -16.55
CA VAL A 430 -3.79 -6.60 -15.57
C VAL A 430 -2.43 -6.64 -16.24
N VAL A 431 -1.63 -5.61 -16.02
CA VAL A 431 -0.19 -5.61 -16.30
C VAL A 431 0.56 -5.62 -14.97
N LEU A 432 1.51 -6.54 -14.85
CA LEU A 432 2.44 -6.66 -13.74
C LEU A 432 3.74 -6.00 -14.21
N TRP A 433 4.15 -4.87 -13.60
CA TRP A 433 5.38 -4.18 -14.04
C TRP A 433 6.60 -5.07 -13.86
N SER A 434 7.40 -5.19 -14.91
CA SER A 434 8.67 -5.93 -14.94
C SER A 434 9.84 -5.08 -14.44
N GLY A 435 10.94 -5.76 -14.13
CA GLY A 435 12.22 -5.11 -13.82
C GLY A 435 12.22 -4.32 -12.52
N ASP A 436 12.78 -3.11 -12.57
CA ASP A 436 12.85 -2.15 -11.47
C ASP A 436 11.47 -1.61 -11.04
N THR A 437 10.42 -1.89 -11.81
CA THR A 437 9.04 -1.45 -11.55
C THR A 437 8.90 0.07 -11.42
N THR A 438 9.71 0.85 -12.14
CA THR A 438 9.67 2.32 -12.16
C THR A 438 9.12 2.90 -13.47
N PRO A 439 7.88 2.55 -13.88
CA PRO A 439 7.33 3.04 -15.14
C PRO A 439 7.33 4.57 -15.16
N PHE A 440 7.80 5.13 -16.27
CA PHE A 440 7.72 6.56 -16.55
C PHE A 440 6.26 6.97 -16.82
N PRO A 441 5.88 8.26 -16.63
CA PRO A 441 4.49 8.70 -16.71
C PRO A 441 3.73 8.28 -17.98
N GLU A 442 4.39 8.31 -19.14
CA GLU A 442 3.76 7.91 -20.41
C GLU A 442 3.45 6.40 -20.46
N ALA A 443 4.28 5.53 -19.86
CA ALA A 443 3.98 4.11 -19.73
C ALA A 443 2.73 3.86 -18.86
N LEU A 444 2.60 4.60 -17.75
CA LEU A 444 1.40 4.55 -16.91
C LEU A 444 0.16 5.02 -17.69
N ALA A 445 0.28 6.11 -18.45
CA ALA A 445 -0.80 6.66 -19.27
C ALA A 445 -1.25 5.70 -20.37
N VAL A 446 -0.32 5.02 -21.05
CA VAL A 446 -0.62 4.00 -22.07
C VAL A 446 -1.34 2.80 -21.46
N ALA A 447 -0.86 2.26 -20.33
CA ALA A 447 -1.54 1.17 -19.64
C ALA A 447 -3.00 1.54 -19.29
N ARG A 448 -3.22 2.76 -18.79
CA ARG A 448 -4.56 3.28 -18.50
C ARG A 448 -5.41 3.44 -19.77
N ALA A 449 -4.84 3.96 -20.86
CA ALA A 449 -5.53 4.13 -22.14
C ALA A 449 -5.99 2.79 -22.74
N ASP A 450 -5.19 1.74 -22.56
CA ASP A 450 -5.50 0.36 -22.96
C ASP A 450 -6.51 -0.33 -22.02
N GLY A 451 -6.92 0.33 -20.94
CA GLY A 451 -7.82 -0.23 -19.93
C GLY A 451 -7.18 -1.32 -19.07
N LEU A 452 -5.84 -1.36 -19.02
CA LEU A 452 -5.07 -2.27 -18.17
C LEU A 452 -4.94 -1.68 -16.77
N LEU A 453 -5.24 -2.51 -15.77
CA LEU A 453 -4.93 -2.23 -14.38
C LEU A 453 -3.47 -2.61 -14.13
N ALA A 454 -2.70 -1.72 -13.50
CA ALA A 454 -1.28 -1.94 -13.33
C ALA A 454 -0.91 -2.10 -11.85
N ILE A 455 -0.01 -3.04 -11.54
CA ILE A 455 0.56 -3.26 -10.20
C ILE A 455 2.00 -3.73 -10.33
N ASN A 456 2.74 -3.65 -9.22
CA ASN A 456 4.14 -4.01 -8.97
C ASN A 456 4.93 -2.79 -8.51
N GLY A 457 6.08 -3.06 -7.91
CA GLY A 457 6.83 -2.11 -7.10
C GLY A 457 6.34 -2.07 -5.67
N GLY A 458 7.02 -1.26 -4.86
CA GLY A 458 6.84 -1.23 -3.42
C GLY A 458 7.30 -2.53 -2.76
N ASP A 459 8.55 -2.55 -2.31
CA ASP A 459 9.14 -3.72 -1.65
C ASP A 459 8.90 -3.75 -0.14
N THR A 460 7.65 -4.00 0.24
CA THR A 460 7.31 -4.11 1.67
C THR A 460 7.96 -5.34 2.30
N ARG A 461 8.90 -5.10 3.21
CA ARG A 461 9.50 -6.06 4.13
C ARG A 461 9.30 -5.54 5.56
N TYR A 462 8.74 -6.36 6.43
CA TYR A 462 8.64 -6.00 7.85
C TYR A 462 8.87 -7.24 8.70
N ASP A 463 10.13 -7.63 8.82
CA ASP A 463 10.55 -8.88 9.44
C ASP A 463 11.77 -8.67 10.36
N SER A 464 12.42 -9.73 10.79
CA SER A 464 13.61 -9.65 11.64
C SER A 464 14.81 -8.99 10.97
N ALA A 465 14.94 -9.05 9.63
CA ALA A 465 15.99 -8.37 8.88
C ALA A 465 15.64 -6.90 8.59
N PHE A 466 14.35 -6.60 8.42
CA PHE A 466 13.81 -5.26 8.22
C PHE A 466 12.83 -4.88 9.34
N PRO A 467 13.29 -4.68 10.60
CA PRO A 467 12.41 -4.61 11.77
C PRO A 467 11.84 -3.22 12.01
N SER A 468 11.32 -2.56 10.97
CA SER A 468 10.71 -1.23 11.07
C SER A 468 9.60 -1.01 10.05
N VAL A 469 8.55 -0.28 10.44
CA VAL A 469 7.52 0.29 9.57
C VAL A 469 8.11 1.21 8.50
N ALA A 470 9.34 1.73 8.70
CA ALA A 470 10.08 2.47 7.67
C ALA A 470 10.46 1.63 6.44
N TRP A 471 10.19 0.32 6.45
CA TRP A 471 10.33 -0.59 5.31
C TRP A 471 8.98 -1.05 4.73
N VAL A 472 7.88 -0.50 5.23
CA VAL A 472 6.54 -0.72 4.68
C VAL A 472 6.28 0.35 3.64
N SER A 473 6.19 -0.05 2.37
CA SER A 473 5.99 0.84 1.23
C SER A 473 4.61 1.50 1.27
N PRO A 474 4.40 2.66 0.61
CA PRO A 474 3.08 3.27 0.48
C PRO A 474 2.12 2.41 -0.37
N ILE A 475 0.87 2.86 -0.52
CA ILE A 475 -0.14 2.17 -1.35
C ILE A 475 0.23 2.26 -2.85
N GLY A 476 0.90 3.35 -3.22
CA GLY A 476 1.30 3.65 -4.58
C GLY A 476 2.08 4.96 -4.62
N CYS A 477 2.32 5.47 -5.83
CA CYS A 477 2.99 6.74 -6.07
C CYS A 477 2.20 7.57 -7.08
N LEU A 478 1.98 8.86 -6.78
CA LEU A 478 1.46 9.83 -7.73
C LEU A 478 2.63 10.46 -8.50
N THR A 479 2.71 10.24 -9.81
CA THR A 479 3.78 10.79 -10.65
C THR A 479 3.26 11.16 -12.03
N GLY A 480 3.66 12.33 -12.54
CA GLY A 480 3.28 12.82 -13.87
C GLY A 480 1.77 12.88 -14.14
N GLY A 481 0.95 13.06 -13.10
CA GLY A 481 -0.52 13.06 -13.21
C GLY A 481 -1.16 11.66 -13.26
N GLU A 482 -0.35 10.60 -13.18
CA GLU A 482 -0.80 9.20 -13.12
C GLU A 482 -0.56 8.62 -11.72
N CYS A 483 -1.17 7.46 -11.46
CA CYS A 483 -1.02 6.73 -10.21
C CYS A 483 -0.47 5.32 -10.49
N GLN A 484 0.71 5.02 -9.95
CA GLN A 484 1.21 3.65 -9.88
C GLN A 484 0.73 3.00 -8.58
N ILE A 485 0.10 1.83 -8.68
CA ILE A 485 -0.28 1.03 -7.52
C ILE A 485 0.83 0.04 -7.19
N TYR A 486 1.24 -0.02 -5.93
CA TYR A 486 2.26 -0.95 -5.47
C TYR A 486 1.68 -2.29 -5.01
N THR A 487 2.55 -3.30 -4.98
CA THR A 487 2.27 -4.53 -4.23
C THR A 487 2.14 -4.22 -2.73
N ALA A 488 1.54 -5.16 -1.99
CA ALA A 488 1.43 -5.01 -0.54
C ALA A 488 2.53 -5.74 0.24
N ALA A 489 3.33 -6.56 -0.43
CA ALA A 489 4.46 -7.30 0.12
C ALA A 489 5.47 -7.62 -0.98
N SER A 490 6.76 -7.66 -0.64
CA SER A 490 7.80 -8.08 -1.57
C SER A 490 7.65 -9.53 -2.03
N ASN A 491 8.12 -9.78 -3.23
CA ASN A 491 8.30 -11.12 -3.79
C ASN A 491 9.53 -11.85 -3.20
N GLU A 492 9.72 -13.11 -3.61
CA GLU A 492 10.82 -13.99 -3.18
C GLU A 492 12.21 -13.47 -3.53
N ASN A 493 12.32 -12.61 -4.54
CA ASN A 493 13.58 -12.06 -5.02
C ASN A 493 14.35 -11.36 -3.89
N THR A 494 13.64 -10.56 -3.09
CA THR A 494 14.19 -9.83 -1.93
C THR A 494 14.64 -10.75 -0.78
N TYR A 495 14.19 -12.01 -0.75
CA TYR A 495 14.56 -13.00 0.27
C TYR A 495 15.70 -13.91 -0.18
N THR A 496 16.00 -13.93 -1.48
CA THR A 496 16.88 -14.90 -2.15
C THR A 496 18.10 -14.26 -2.80
N ASP A 497 18.42 -13.02 -2.43
CA ASP A 497 19.56 -12.28 -2.99
C ASP A 497 19.53 -12.19 -4.50
N LEU A 498 18.41 -11.72 -5.05
CA LEU A 498 18.17 -11.71 -6.49
C LEU A 498 18.19 -13.12 -7.12
N TRP A 499 17.53 -14.09 -6.47
CA TRP A 499 17.50 -15.49 -6.89
C TRP A 499 18.87 -16.20 -6.95
N ARG A 500 19.89 -15.70 -6.23
CA ARG A 500 21.25 -16.28 -6.22
C ARG A 500 21.48 -17.31 -5.11
N ASP A 501 20.82 -17.15 -3.97
CA ASP A 501 21.04 -18.00 -2.79
C ASP A 501 19.77 -18.05 -1.92
N ARG A 502 19.81 -18.83 -0.83
CA ARG A 502 18.76 -18.88 0.20
C ARG A 502 17.37 -19.07 -0.39
N PHE A 503 17.23 -19.97 -1.37
CA PHE A 503 15.96 -20.29 -2.03
C PHE A 503 14.81 -20.64 -1.06
N PHE A 504 15.12 -21.01 0.19
CA PHE A 504 14.14 -21.23 1.26
C PHE A 504 13.62 -19.94 1.93
N GLY A 505 14.28 -18.80 1.72
CA GLY A 505 14.13 -17.56 2.48
C GLY A 505 12.74 -16.95 2.37
N PHE A 506 12.02 -17.22 1.28
CA PHE A 506 10.68 -16.68 1.07
C PHE A 506 9.65 -17.11 2.13
N ARG A 507 9.95 -18.16 2.91
CA ARG A 507 9.13 -18.58 4.06
C ARG A 507 8.98 -17.49 5.13
N TYR A 508 9.92 -16.54 5.20
CA TYR A 508 9.91 -15.45 6.18
C TYR A 508 8.89 -14.35 5.85
N LEU A 509 8.24 -14.42 4.68
CA LEU A 509 7.12 -13.54 4.34
C LEU A 509 6.00 -13.60 5.40
N THR A 510 5.80 -14.75 6.04
CA THR A 510 4.86 -14.92 7.17
C THR A 510 5.11 -13.94 8.32
N GLU A 511 6.38 -13.62 8.64
CA GLU A 511 6.73 -12.64 9.66
C GLU A 511 6.28 -11.22 9.25
N THR A 512 6.44 -10.88 7.97
CA THR A 512 5.94 -9.61 7.41
C THR A 512 4.43 -9.52 7.51
N TRP A 513 3.70 -10.59 7.19
CA TRP A 513 2.24 -10.60 7.34
C TRP A 513 1.81 -10.49 8.79
N ASP A 514 2.48 -11.17 9.73
CA ASP A 514 2.17 -11.09 11.17
C ASP A 514 2.35 -9.66 11.70
N ARG A 515 3.53 -9.06 11.46
CA ARG A 515 3.88 -7.71 11.97
C ARG A 515 3.08 -6.60 11.28
N SER A 516 2.70 -6.77 10.02
CA SER A 516 1.79 -5.83 9.34
C SER A 516 0.30 -6.11 9.61
N GLY A 517 -0.01 -7.17 10.37
CA GLY A 517 -1.37 -7.54 10.76
C GLY A 517 -1.76 -7.13 12.17
N THR A 518 -0.78 -6.94 13.07
CA THR A 518 -0.96 -6.66 14.51
C THR A 518 0.13 -5.72 15.04
N PRO A 519 -0.18 -4.73 15.90
CA PRO A 519 -1.47 -4.42 16.54
C PRO A 519 -2.43 -3.59 15.68
N ALA A 520 -2.08 -3.33 14.43
CA ALA A 520 -2.97 -2.70 13.46
C ALA A 520 -2.81 -3.39 12.10
N ARG A 521 -3.87 -3.39 11.28
CA ARG A 521 -3.77 -3.86 9.89
C ARG A 521 -3.12 -2.76 9.05
N LEU A 522 -1.83 -2.94 8.77
CA LEU A 522 -1.01 -2.03 7.98
C LEU A 522 -1.10 -2.34 6.48
N LYS A 523 -1.14 -3.63 6.13
CA LYS A 523 -1.20 -4.11 4.73
C LYS A 523 -2.19 -5.27 4.60
N PRO A 524 -2.80 -5.51 3.42
CA PRO A 524 -3.45 -6.79 3.12
C PRO A 524 -2.41 -7.94 3.09
N ILE A 525 -2.88 -9.19 3.00
CA ILE A 525 -1.99 -10.34 2.74
C ILE A 525 -1.81 -10.44 1.22
N ASN A 526 -0.59 -10.21 0.76
CA ASN A 526 -0.22 -10.36 -0.65
C ASN A 526 0.87 -11.43 -0.79
N LEU A 527 0.56 -12.49 -1.53
CA LEU A 527 1.54 -13.50 -1.95
C LEU A 527 1.97 -13.17 -3.39
N TYR A 528 3.11 -12.52 -3.53
CA TYR A 528 3.69 -12.12 -4.80
C TYR A 528 4.96 -12.95 -5.04
N TYR A 529 5.09 -13.61 -6.19
CA TYR A 529 6.25 -14.44 -6.52
C TYR A 529 6.44 -14.56 -8.04
N HIS A 530 7.43 -15.30 -8.50
CA HIS A 530 7.71 -15.56 -9.91
C HIS A 530 7.58 -17.04 -10.27
N MET A 531 7.49 -17.36 -11.57
CA MET A 531 7.40 -18.73 -12.06
C MET A 531 8.60 -19.61 -11.66
N TYR A 532 9.81 -19.04 -11.62
CA TYR A 532 11.00 -19.78 -11.19
C TYR A 532 10.92 -20.32 -9.75
N SER A 533 9.97 -19.85 -8.90
CA SER A 533 9.75 -20.46 -7.58
C SER A 533 9.45 -21.97 -7.67
N GLY A 534 8.93 -22.45 -8.80
CA GLY A 534 8.70 -23.86 -9.08
C GLY A 534 9.92 -24.63 -9.60
N SER A 535 11.08 -23.99 -9.77
CA SER A 535 12.28 -24.62 -10.33
C SER A 535 13.14 -25.36 -9.31
N LYS A 536 13.06 -25.01 -8.02
CA LYS A 536 13.89 -25.61 -6.96
C LYS A 536 13.04 -26.13 -5.80
N VAL A 537 13.47 -27.24 -5.19
CA VAL A 537 12.75 -27.85 -4.05
C VAL A 537 12.61 -26.90 -2.86
N ALA A 538 13.67 -26.15 -2.54
CA ALA A 538 13.67 -25.23 -1.40
C ALA A 538 12.71 -24.06 -1.57
N SER A 539 12.61 -23.50 -2.77
CA SER A 539 11.69 -22.40 -3.08
C SER A 539 10.24 -22.87 -3.15
N LEU A 540 9.99 -24.04 -3.76
CA LEU A 540 8.66 -24.64 -3.77
C LEU A 540 8.15 -24.86 -2.34
N ASN A 541 8.98 -25.43 -1.46
CA ASN A 541 8.61 -25.64 -0.06
C ASN A 541 8.36 -24.33 0.70
N ALA A 542 9.10 -23.26 0.40
CA ALA A 542 8.86 -21.94 0.99
C ALA A 542 7.53 -21.34 0.54
N LEU A 543 7.19 -21.48 -0.75
CA LEU A 543 5.90 -21.05 -1.31
C LEU A 543 4.72 -21.83 -0.72
N LEU A 544 4.84 -23.16 -0.62
CA LEU A 544 3.83 -24.01 0.00
C LEU A 544 3.62 -23.66 1.48
N HIS A 545 4.69 -23.38 2.23
CA HIS A 545 4.60 -22.90 3.60
C HIS A 545 3.78 -21.61 3.74
N ASN A 546 4.00 -20.65 2.82
CA ASN A 546 3.26 -19.39 2.81
C ASN A 546 1.77 -19.62 2.49
N LEU A 547 1.45 -20.49 1.53
CA LEU A 547 0.06 -20.85 1.20
C LEU A 547 -0.64 -21.52 2.39
N ASP A 548 0.01 -22.49 3.04
CA ASP A 548 -0.52 -23.17 4.22
C ASP A 548 -0.82 -22.16 5.33
N TYR A 549 0.11 -21.22 5.59
CA TYR A 549 -0.12 -20.14 6.55
C TYR A 549 -1.37 -19.33 6.19
N VAL A 550 -1.52 -18.87 4.94
CA VAL A 550 -2.68 -18.05 4.52
C VAL A 550 -4.01 -18.79 4.74
N ARG A 551 -4.06 -20.10 4.47
CA ARG A 551 -5.29 -20.89 4.65
C ARG A 551 -5.72 -21.02 6.11
N THR A 552 -4.83 -20.76 7.08
CA THR A 552 -5.18 -20.66 8.50
C THR A 552 -5.76 -19.30 8.91
N GLN A 553 -5.65 -18.28 8.06
CA GLN A 553 -6.04 -16.92 8.38
C GLN A 553 -7.51 -16.62 8.00
N PRO A 554 -8.23 -15.80 8.77
CA PRO A 554 -9.58 -15.36 8.44
C PRO A 554 -9.55 -14.25 7.35
N VAL A 555 -9.24 -14.65 6.12
CA VAL A 555 -9.09 -13.74 4.97
C VAL A 555 -10.38 -13.55 4.16
N CYS A 556 -10.41 -12.47 3.38
CA CYS A 556 -11.32 -12.25 2.25
C CYS A 556 -10.50 -12.31 0.95
N PRO A 557 -10.48 -13.46 0.23
CA PRO A 557 -9.71 -13.61 -1.01
C PRO A 557 -10.35 -12.85 -2.17
N VAL A 558 -9.54 -12.07 -2.89
CA VAL A 558 -9.93 -11.34 -4.11
C VAL A 558 -8.84 -11.46 -5.18
N THR A 559 -9.19 -11.26 -6.45
CA THR A 559 -8.18 -11.21 -7.52
C THR A 559 -7.33 -9.95 -7.41
N THR A 560 -6.15 -9.95 -8.04
CA THR A 560 -5.27 -8.77 -8.04
C THR A 560 -5.96 -7.58 -8.70
N SER A 561 -6.71 -7.79 -9.79
CA SER A 561 -7.47 -6.68 -10.40
C SER A 561 -8.51 -6.05 -9.46
N HIS A 562 -9.10 -6.83 -8.55
CA HIS A 562 -10.01 -6.29 -7.54
C HIS A 562 -9.23 -5.43 -6.53
N TYR A 563 -8.09 -5.92 -6.03
CA TYR A 563 -7.24 -5.13 -5.14
C TYR A 563 -6.76 -3.82 -5.79
N VAL A 564 -6.29 -3.85 -7.05
CA VAL A 564 -5.84 -2.63 -7.75
C VAL A 564 -6.95 -1.58 -7.84
N ARG A 565 -8.21 -1.99 -8.04
CA ARG A 565 -9.35 -1.05 -8.01
C ARG A 565 -9.65 -0.52 -6.60
N ILE A 566 -9.46 -1.33 -5.56
CA ILE A 566 -9.59 -0.87 -4.16
C ILE A 566 -8.50 0.16 -3.85
N ALA A 567 -7.26 -0.13 -4.23
CA ALA A 567 -6.12 0.76 -4.04
C ALA A 567 -6.26 2.06 -4.85
N GLY A 568 -6.70 1.99 -6.11
CA GLY A 568 -7.02 3.20 -6.90
C GLY A 568 -8.10 4.05 -6.24
N GLY A 569 -9.18 3.42 -5.74
CA GLY A 569 -10.25 4.11 -5.01
C GLY A 569 -9.78 4.85 -3.75
N PHE A 570 -8.63 4.48 -3.16
CA PHE A 570 -8.02 5.23 -2.05
C PHE A 570 -7.61 6.64 -2.48
N PHE A 571 -7.02 6.78 -3.66
CA PHE A 571 -6.55 8.08 -4.17
C PHE A 571 -7.72 8.98 -4.58
N ASP A 572 -8.80 8.39 -5.11
CA ASP A 572 -9.93 9.15 -5.66
C ASP A 572 -11.04 9.50 -4.65
N VAL A 573 -11.16 8.75 -3.55
CA VAL A 573 -12.33 8.88 -2.66
C VAL A 573 -12.47 10.27 -2.03
N THR A 574 -13.68 10.80 -2.09
CA THR A 574 -14.05 12.06 -1.44
C THR A 574 -14.91 11.79 -0.21
N LEU A 575 -14.56 12.42 0.92
CA LEU A 575 -15.27 12.27 2.19
C LEU A 575 -15.90 13.61 2.55
N VAL A 576 -17.24 13.66 2.59
CA VAL A 576 -18.00 14.88 2.90
C VAL A 576 -18.63 14.70 4.27
N GLU A 577 -18.22 15.51 5.26
CA GLU A 577 -18.92 15.53 6.54
C GLU A 577 -20.27 16.22 6.34
N VAL A 578 -21.39 15.51 6.52
CA VAL A 578 -22.73 16.06 6.29
C VAL A 578 -23.43 16.46 7.60
N ALA A 579 -22.96 15.92 8.73
CA ALA A 579 -23.32 16.30 10.09
C ALA A 579 -22.22 15.79 11.04
N PRO A 580 -22.15 16.24 12.31
CA PRO A 580 -21.20 15.72 13.28
C PRO A 580 -21.25 14.18 13.34
N ALA A 581 -20.09 13.55 13.20
CA ALA A 581 -19.95 12.09 13.17
C ALA A 581 -20.74 11.37 12.06
N ARG A 582 -21.05 12.08 10.96
CA ARG A 582 -21.73 11.53 9.78
C ARG A 582 -21.06 11.97 8.49
N TRP A 583 -20.66 10.99 7.69
CA TRP A 583 -19.92 11.23 6.44
C TRP A 583 -20.60 10.58 5.25
N ARG A 584 -20.64 11.30 4.13
CA ARG A 584 -20.95 10.77 2.82
C ARG A 584 -19.65 10.40 2.10
N VAL A 585 -19.65 9.25 1.45
CA VAL A 585 -18.49 8.71 0.75
C VAL A 585 -18.74 8.74 -0.75
N GLU A 586 -18.01 9.59 -1.47
CA GLU A 586 -18.18 9.81 -2.90
C GLU A 586 -16.92 9.36 -3.65
N GLN A 587 -17.02 9.09 -4.95
CA GLN A 587 -15.88 8.76 -5.83
C GLN A 587 -14.97 7.61 -5.34
N ARG A 588 -15.51 6.68 -4.54
CA ARG A 588 -14.70 5.62 -3.89
C ARG A 588 -14.26 4.47 -4.80
N GLY A 589 -14.72 4.42 -6.05
CA GLY A 589 -14.47 3.28 -6.94
C GLY A 589 -14.83 1.94 -6.27
N ALA A 590 -13.87 1.01 -6.21
CA ALA A 590 -14.04 -0.28 -5.55
C ALA A 590 -13.67 -0.28 -4.06
N LEU A 591 -13.25 0.85 -3.48
CA LEU A 591 -12.98 0.95 -2.03
C LEU A 591 -14.29 0.86 -1.24
N GLN A 592 -14.50 -0.25 -0.54
CA GLN A 592 -15.74 -0.55 0.21
C GLN A 592 -15.55 -0.63 1.73
N THR A 593 -14.48 -0.06 2.27
CA THR A 593 -14.26 -0.05 3.72
C THR A 593 -13.84 1.34 4.19
N LEU A 594 -14.54 1.86 5.20
CA LEU A 594 -14.07 2.97 6.02
C LEU A 594 -13.61 2.47 7.38
N ARG A 595 -12.50 3.01 7.87
CA ARG A 595 -11.93 2.72 9.18
C ARG A 595 -11.97 3.95 10.06
N PHE A 596 -12.29 3.77 11.33
CA PHE A 596 -12.15 4.77 12.38
C PHE A 596 -11.22 4.20 13.45
N ASP A 597 -10.15 4.93 13.78
CA ASP A 597 -9.19 4.52 14.81
C ASP A 597 -9.58 5.04 16.19
N ALA A 598 -9.06 4.39 17.24
CA ALA A 598 -9.42 4.65 18.63
C ALA A 598 -10.96 4.65 18.85
N ALA A 599 -11.67 3.79 18.10
CA ALA A 599 -13.12 3.81 17.96
C ALA A 599 -13.79 2.66 18.75
N THR A 600 -13.15 2.15 19.80
CA THR A 600 -13.69 1.06 20.63
C THR A 600 -15.01 1.43 21.30
N VAL A 601 -15.22 2.72 21.61
CA VAL A 601 -16.45 3.25 22.22
C VAL A 601 -17.41 3.88 21.21
N ARG A 602 -17.24 3.57 19.92
CA ARG A 602 -18.07 4.04 18.82
C ARG A 602 -18.66 2.85 18.07
N ALA A 603 -19.82 3.03 17.48
CA ALA A 603 -20.42 2.06 16.57
C ALA A 603 -21.19 2.79 15.46
N VAL A 604 -21.46 2.09 14.36
CA VAL A 604 -22.33 2.58 13.30
C VAL A 604 -23.77 2.63 13.81
N ASP A 605 -24.42 3.77 13.63
CA ASP A 605 -25.88 3.88 13.72
C ASP A 605 -26.47 3.31 12.42
N MET A 606 -26.86 2.03 12.46
CA MET A 606 -27.42 1.31 11.31
C MET A 606 -28.76 1.90 10.84
N ALA A 607 -29.49 2.59 11.71
CA ALA A 607 -30.78 3.21 11.36
C ALA A 607 -30.60 4.57 10.68
N ALA A 608 -29.56 5.32 11.06
CA ALA A 608 -29.22 6.61 10.46
C ALA A 608 -28.29 6.51 9.23
N SER A 609 -27.67 5.35 9.00
CA SER A 609 -26.76 5.10 7.87
C SER A 609 -27.48 4.59 6.62
N VAL A 610 -26.89 4.85 5.45
CA VAL A 610 -27.39 4.39 4.13
C VAL A 610 -26.24 3.74 3.38
N GLY A 611 -26.48 2.56 2.79
CA GLY A 611 -25.45 1.83 2.04
C GLY A 611 -24.33 1.23 2.91
N VAL A 612 -24.64 0.89 4.16
CA VAL A 612 -23.74 0.13 5.05
C VAL A 612 -24.19 -1.33 5.13
N LEU A 613 -23.26 -2.24 4.81
CA LEU A 613 -23.44 -3.68 4.94
C LEU A 613 -23.34 -4.11 6.39
N GLY A 614 -22.35 -3.56 7.10
CA GLY A 614 -22.16 -3.82 8.52
C GLY A 614 -20.86 -3.27 9.07
N GLN A 615 -20.43 -3.79 10.22
CA GLN A 615 -19.29 -3.27 10.97
C GLN A 615 -18.55 -4.36 11.74
N ARG A 616 -17.27 -4.10 12.00
CA ARG A 616 -16.42 -4.93 12.86
C ARG A 616 -15.45 -4.10 13.67
N HIS A 617 -15.42 -4.34 14.97
CA HIS A 617 -14.32 -3.88 15.83
C HIS A 617 -13.16 -4.87 15.77
N ALA A 618 -11.95 -4.38 15.51
CA ALA A 618 -10.73 -5.17 15.55
C ALA A 618 -9.55 -4.28 15.93
N GLN A 619 -8.80 -4.70 16.94
CA GLN A 619 -7.53 -4.08 17.35
C GLN A 619 -7.61 -2.57 17.60
N GLY A 620 -8.69 -2.11 18.25
CA GLY A 620 -8.88 -0.70 18.59
C GLY A 620 -9.58 0.15 17.51
N SER A 621 -9.74 -0.39 16.29
CA SER A 621 -10.41 0.30 15.18
C SER A 621 -11.80 -0.28 14.89
N LEU A 622 -12.67 0.57 14.34
CA LEU A 622 -13.98 0.22 13.79
C LEU A 622 -13.88 0.20 12.26
N TYR A 623 -14.10 -0.97 11.66
CA TYR A 623 -14.17 -1.16 10.20
C TYR A 623 -15.63 -1.19 9.78
N VAL A 624 -16.02 -0.32 8.86
CA VAL A 624 -17.37 -0.19 8.32
C VAL A 624 -17.38 -0.68 6.88
N ALA A 625 -18.15 -1.74 6.62
CA ALA A 625 -18.29 -2.31 5.28
C ALA A 625 -19.39 -1.58 4.50
N LEU A 626 -19.03 -1.03 3.34
CA LEU A 626 -19.91 -0.25 2.47
C LEU A 626 -20.51 -1.13 1.37
N ASP A 627 -21.72 -0.80 0.94
CA ASP A 627 -22.42 -1.50 -0.13
C ASP A 627 -22.06 -0.89 -1.48
N SER A 628 -21.38 -1.65 -2.35
CA SER A 628 -21.02 -1.20 -3.70
C SER A 628 -22.22 -0.92 -4.60
N ALA A 629 -23.41 -1.42 -4.26
CA ALA A 629 -24.66 -1.09 -4.97
C ALA A 629 -25.16 0.34 -4.68
N VAL A 630 -24.62 1.01 -3.65
CA VAL A 630 -24.97 2.39 -3.31
C VAL A 630 -23.84 3.33 -3.74
N VAL A 631 -24.14 4.26 -4.65
CA VAL A 631 -23.11 5.14 -5.26
C VAL A 631 -22.44 6.07 -4.24
N ALA A 632 -23.20 6.62 -3.29
CA ALA A 632 -22.69 7.51 -2.25
C ALA A 632 -23.26 7.14 -0.88
N PRO A 633 -22.71 6.13 -0.19
CA PRO A 633 -23.20 5.72 1.12
C PRO A 633 -22.96 6.83 2.16
N GLU A 634 -23.83 6.88 3.15
CA GLU A 634 -23.72 7.77 4.31
C GLU A 634 -23.53 6.94 5.56
N VAL A 635 -22.41 7.16 6.26
CA VAL A 635 -22.05 6.47 7.50
C VAL A 635 -22.27 7.42 8.66
N ALA A 636 -23.18 7.07 9.56
CA ALA A 636 -23.40 7.77 10.82
C ALA A 636 -22.85 6.93 11.98
N LEU A 637 -22.10 7.57 12.89
CA LEU A 637 -21.63 6.92 14.12
C LEU A 637 -22.44 7.38 15.32
N MET A 638 -22.52 6.51 16.33
CA MET A 638 -23.10 6.77 17.64
C MET A 638 -22.11 6.38 18.75
N ASP A 639 -22.33 6.92 19.95
CA ASP A 639 -21.62 6.49 21.15
C ASP A 639 -22.05 5.07 21.56
N TRP A 640 -21.07 4.25 21.93
CA TRP A 640 -21.28 2.88 22.41
C TRP A 640 -20.32 2.60 23.57
N PRO A 641 -20.69 2.98 24.81
CA PRO A 641 -19.80 2.90 25.97
C PRO A 641 -19.62 1.48 26.53
N THR A 642 -20.36 0.49 26.03
CA THR A 642 -20.33 -0.91 26.49
C THR A 642 -19.85 -1.85 25.36
N PRO A 643 -18.54 -1.81 25.01
CA PRO A 643 -18.01 -2.57 23.88
C PRO A 643 -18.06 -4.09 24.05
N ASP A 644 -18.34 -4.57 25.26
CA ASP A 644 -18.53 -5.97 25.62
C ASP A 644 -19.87 -6.57 25.16
N ARG A 645 -20.80 -5.75 24.64
CA ARG A 645 -22.15 -6.18 24.24
C ARG A 645 -22.54 -5.61 22.90
N ALA A 646 -23.27 -6.36 22.08
CA ALA A 646 -23.76 -5.90 20.79
C ALA A 646 -24.32 -4.46 20.82
N PRO A 647 -23.97 -3.60 19.84
CA PRO A 647 -24.38 -2.19 19.84
C PRO A 647 -25.90 -1.98 19.91
N PRO A 648 -26.37 -0.91 20.58
CA PRO A 648 -27.77 -0.50 20.53
C PRO A 648 -28.21 -0.25 19.08
N GLY A 649 -28.99 -1.16 18.49
CA GLY A 649 -29.25 -1.16 17.04
C GLY A 649 -29.09 -2.51 16.36
N ALA A 650 -28.67 -3.56 17.09
CA ALA A 650 -28.73 -4.97 16.67
C ALA A 650 -30.15 -5.46 16.27
N ALA A 651 -31.19 -4.64 16.46
CA ALA A 651 -32.51 -4.85 15.86
C ALA A 651 -32.48 -4.80 14.31
N VAL A 652 -31.51 -4.09 13.72
CA VAL A 652 -31.25 -4.08 12.28
C VAL A 652 -30.15 -5.08 11.97
N PRO A 653 -30.43 -6.15 11.21
CA PRO A 653 -29.41 -7.13 10.84
C PRO A 653 -28.27 -6.53 10.01
N TYR A 654 -27.04 -6.93 10.31
CA TYR A 654 -25.85 -6.50 9.57
C TYR A 654 -24.76 -7.57 9.55
N VAL A 655 -23.84 -7.50 8.58
CA VAL A 655 -22.70 -8.43 8.51
C VAL A 655 -21.58 -7.97 9.42
N ILE A 656 -21.06 -8.86 10.27
CA ILE A 656 -19.87 -8.62 11.08
C ILE A 656 -18.63 -8.89 10.24
N GLU A 657 -18.58 -10.04 9.58
CA GLU A 657 -17.49 -10.39 8.68
C GLU A 657 -17.91 -11.41 7.63
N SER A 658 -17.21 -11.45 6.49
CA SER A 658 -17.45 -12.46 5.44
C SER A 658 -16.16 -12.79 4.69
N ARG A 659 -15.96 -14.08 4.35
CA ARG A 659 -14.93 -14.51 3.40
C ARG A 659 -15.22 -13.99 2.00
N TRP A 660 -16.49 -14.04 1.60
CA TRP A 660 -16.91 -13.59 0.28
C TRP A 660 -17.21 -12.09 0.31
N PRO A 661 -16.70 -11.29 -0.65
CA PRO A 661 -17.26 -9.99 -0.98
C PRO A 661 -18.79 -10.02 -1.08
N LEU A 662 -19.46 -9.01 -0.50
CA LEU A 662 -20.92 -8.90 -0.44
C LEU A 662 -21.37 -7.54 -0.99
N TRP A 663 -22.54 -7.47 -1.62
CA TRP A 663 -23.17 -6.21 -2.06
C TRP A 663 -24.68 -6.34 -2.27
N GLY A 664 -25.37 -5.23 -2.50
CA GLY A 664 -26.81 -5.19 -2.80
C GLY A 664 -27.67 -5.66 -1.62
N LEU A 665 -27.30 -5.25 -0.39
CA LEU A 665 -27.98 -5.68 0.81
C LEU A 665 -29.39 -5.11 0.89
N THR A 666 -30.38 -6.00 0.84
CA THR A 666 -31.79 -5.68 1.04
C THR A 666 -32.26 -6.22 2.38
N ARG A 667 -32.87 -5.37 3.20
CA ARG A 667 -33.43 -5.72 4.51
C ARG A 667 -34.96 -5.72 4.44
N THR A 668 -35.59 -6.77 4.96
CA THR A 668 -37.04 -6.90 5.12
C THR A 668 -37.36 -7.22 6.59
N PRO A 669 -38.61 -7.04 7.06
CA PRO A 669 -38.98 -7.39 8.42
C PRO A 669 -38.72 -8.87 8.78
N GLY A 670 -38.69 -9.78 7.79
CA GLY A 670 -38.51 -11.21 7.99
C GLY A 670 -37.14 -11.76 7.58
N GLY A 671 -36.18 -10.92 7.18
CA GLY A 671 -34.94 -11.43 6.62
C GLY A 671 -34.07 -10.41 5.90
N VAL A 672 -32.90 -10.86 5.45
CA VAL A 672 -32.00 -10.11 4.56
C VAL A 672 -31.65 -10.92 3.32
N THR A 673 -31.40 -10.21 2.22
CA THR A 673 -30.89 -10.77 0.97
C THR A 673 -29.68 -9.96 0.54
N VAL A 674 -28.62 -10.63 0.08
CA VAL A 674 -27.37 -10.00 -0.34
C VAL A 674 -26.75 -10.78 -1.50
N GLN A 675 -26.08 -10.10 -2.41
CA GLN A 675 -25.24 -10.72 -3.43
C GLN A 675 -23.87 -11.06 -2.86
N ALA A 676 -23.28 -12.15 -3.32
CA ALA A 676 -21.98 -12.63 -2.88
C ALA A 676 -21.19 -13.16 -4.07
N GLN A 677 -19.88 -12.94 -4.07
CA GLN A 677 -18.97 -13.61 -5.00
C GLN A 677 -17.62 -13.80 -4.33
N GLY A 678 -17.09 -15.02 -4.31
CA GLY A 678 -15.78 -15.28 -3.73
C GLY A 678 -15.31 -16.72 -3.83
N PHE A 679 -14.12 -16.98 -3.28
CA PHE A 679 -13.38 -18.24 -3.42
C PHE A 679 -13.46 -19.08 -2.14
N GLY A 680 -13.56 -20.41 -2.30
CA GLY A 680 -13.67 -21.36 -1.19
C GLY A 680 -14.97 -21.24 -0.39
N ASP A 681 -15.01 -21.90 0.77
CA ASP A 681 -16.19 -21.94 1.64
C ASP A 681 -16.59 -20.55 2.17
N GLY A 682 -17.87 -20.21 2.02
CA GLY A 682 -18.45 -18.94 2.45
C GLY A 682 -18.66 -18.88 3.95
N THR A 683 -17.56 -18.68 4.70
CA THR A 683 -17.63 -18.41 6.14
C THR A 683 -17.99 -16.95 6.39
N MET A 684 -19.05 -16.70 7.16
CA MET A 684 -19.53 -15.36 7.46
C MET A 684 -20.21 -15.31 8.83
N ALA A 685 -20.23 -14.12 9.43
CA ALA A 685 -20.92 -13.87 10.68
C ALA A 685 -21.82 -12.65 10.56
N TRP A 686 -23.04 -12.77 11.07
CA TRP A 686 -24.04 -11.72 11.06
C TRP A 686 -24.45 -11.36 12.48
N GLN A 687 -24.72 -10.08 12.71
CA GLN A 687 -25.45 -9.64 13.89
C GLN A 687 -26.95 -9.65 13.56
N VAL A 688 -27.72 -10.39 14.36
CA VAL A 688 -29.17 -10.53 14.27
C VAL A 688 -29.77 -10.50 15.69
N ALA A 689 -31.08 -10.76 15.81
CA ALA A 689 -31.70 -10.89 17.13
C ALA A 689 -31.17 -12.13 17.88
N PRO A 690 -30.89 -12.04 19.20
CA PRO A 690 -30.48 -13.18 20.01
C PRO A 690 -31.39 -14.40 19.87
N GLY A 691 -30.80 -15.59 19.72
CA GLY A 691 -31.54 -16.84 19.55
C GLY A 691 -32.34 -16.97 18.24
N ALA A 692 -32.21 -16.04 17.29
CA ALA A 692 -32.96 -16.09 16.04
C ALA A 692 -32.63 -17.34 15.23
N ARG A 693 -33.64 -18.20 15.01
CA ARG A 693 -33.54 -19.32 14.06
C ARG A 693 -33.66 -18.79 12.64
N THR A 694 -32.62 -18.98 11.84
CA THR A 694 -32.49 -18.40 10.50
C THR A 694 -32.45 -19.50 9.45
N HIS A 695 -33.39 -19.47 8.50
CA HIS A 695 -33.33 -20.31 7.31
C HIS A 695 -32.45 -19.63 6.26
N VAL A 696 -31.41 -20.31 5.83
CA VAL A 696 -30.42 -19.80 4.88
C VAL A 696 -30.64 -20.49 3.54
N THR A 697 -30.79 -19.70 2.48
CA THR A 697 -30.84 -20.19 1.10
C THR A 697 -29.77 -19.48 0.28
N VAL A 698 -29.01 -20.23 -0.49
CA VAL A 698 -28.10 -19.69 -1.50
C VAL A 698 -28.63 -20.08 -2.87
N THR A 699 -28.85 -19.09 -3.72
CA THR A 699 -29.14 -19.31 -5.14
C THR A 699 -27.92 -18.96 -5.97
N ASP A 700 -27.58 -19.82 -6.92
CA ASP A 700 -26.49 -19.54 -7.87
C ASP A 700 -26.87 -18.43 -8.87
N ALA A 701 -25.94 -18.12 -9.79
CA ALA A 701 -26.14 -17.11 -10.82
C ALA A 701 -27.32 -17.42 -11.77
N ASP A 702 -27.72 -18.68 -11.92
CA ASP A 702 -28.86 -19.11 -12.74
C ASP A 702 -30.19 -19.07 -11.96
N GLY A 703 -30.14 -18.71 -10.67
CA GLY A 703 -31.31 -18.63 -9.79
C GLY A 703 -31.74 -19.97 -9.19
N ALA A 704 -30.97 -21.04 -9.37
CA ALA A 704 -31.25 -22.33 -8.75
C ALA A 704 -30.79 -22.34 -7.29
N ALA A 705 -31.63 -22.86 -6.39
CA ALA A 705 -31.29 -22.98 -4.98
C ALA A 705 -30.31 -24.14 -4.75
N VAL A 706 -29.02 -23.82 -4.59
CA VAL A 706 -27.91 -24.77 -4.44
C VAL A 706 -27.61 -25.12 -2.97
N VAL A 707 -28.01 -24.27 -2.03
CA VAL A 707 -27.85 -24.53 -0.59
C VAL A 707 -29.12 -24.17 0.16
N ARG A 708 -29.53 -25.05 1.09
CA ARG A 708 -30.58 -24.79 2.08
C ARG A 708 -30.13 -25.32 3.43
N THR A 709 -30.00 -24.44 4.42
CA THR A 709 -29.61 -24.82 5.79
C THR A 709 -30.34 -23.96 6.81
N THR A 710 -30.19 -24.30 8.09
CA THR A 710 -30.70 -23.50 9.21
C THR A 710 -29.57 -23.25 10.19
N ALA A 711 -29.48 -22.03 10.70
CA ALA A 711 -28.55 -21.65 11.74
C ALA A 711 -29.29 -20.90 12.86
N VAL A 712 -28.71 -20.85 14.06
CA VAL A 712 -29.31 -20.18 15.21
C VAL A 712 -28.28 -19.22 15.78
N ALA A 713 -28.69 -17.97 16.02
CA ALA A 713 -27.82 -16.99 16.64
C ALA A 713 -27.59 -17.30 18.13
N ASP A 714 -26.43 -16.92 18.66
CA ASP A 714 -26.11 -17.07 20.08
C ASP A 714 -26.89 -16.07 20.97
N ALA A 715 -26.54 -16.02 22.26
CA ALA A 715 -27.19 -15.16 23.25
C ALA A 715 -26.93 -13.66 23.00
N GLU A 716 -25.86 -13.34 22.28
CA GLU A 716 -25.45 -12.00 21.88
C GLU A 716 -25.97 -11.63 20.48
N GLY A 717 -26.61 -12.58 19.78
CA GLY A 717 -27.19 -12.38 18.45
C GLY A 717 -26.20 -12.55 17.29
N ARG A 718 -25.03 -13.15 17.53
CA ARG A 718 -24.10 -13.52 16.46
C ARG A 718 -24.58 -14.82 15.80
N LEU A 719 -24.74 -14.77 14.48
CA LEU A 719 -25.09 -15.90 13.63
C LEU A 719 -23.89 -16.26 12.73
N ASP A 720 -23.19 -17.33 13.07
CA ASP A 720 -22.11 -17.88 12.26
C ASP A 720 -22.64 -18.83 11.18
N LEU A 721 -22.13 -18.69 9.96
CA LEU A 721 -22.50 -19.48 8.80
C LEU A 721 -21.25 -20.02 8.09
N THR A 722 -21.34 -21.26 7.61
CA THR A 722 -20.38 -21.86 6.68
C THR A 722 -21.15 -22.40 5.49
N LEU A 723 -20.91 -21.84 4.31
CA LEU A 723 -21.58 -22.22 3.07
C LEU A 723 -20.56 -22.92 2.14
N PRO A 724 -20.97 -23.95 1.38
CA PRO A 724 -20.09 -24.60 0.40
C PRO A 724 -19.62 -23.61 -0.68
N PRO A 725 -18.58 -23.92 -1.47
CA PRO A 725 -17.91 -22.98 -2.39
C PRO A 725 -18.71 -22.78 -3.69
N VAL A 726 -19.92 -22.23 -3.59
CA VAL A 726 -20.88 -22.10 -4.69
C VAL A 726 -20.96 -20.68 -5.27
N ALA A 727 -20.20 -19.73 -4.73
CA ALA A 727 -20.33 -18.31 -5.06
C ALA A 727 -19.28 -17.76 -6.03
N MET A 728 -18.40 -18.58 -6.60
CA MET A 728 -17.32 -18.08 -7.47
C MET A 728 -17.84 -17.39 -8.74
N ALA A 729 -18.93 -17.90 -9.32
CA ALA A 729 -19.64 -17.28 -10.44
C ALA A 729 -20.66 -16.21 -10.01
N GLY A 730 -20.74 -15.91 -8.70
CA GLY A 730 -21.80 -15.10 -8.10
C GLY A 730 -22.93 -15.95 -7.54
N ALA A 731 -23.50 -15.49 -6.43
CA ALA A 731 -24.63 -16.10 -5.77
C ALA A 731 -25.46 -15.05 -4.99
N THR A 732 -26.73 -15.34 -4.76
CA THR A 732 -27.56 -14.58 -3.83
C THR A 732 -27.75 -15.36 -2.54
N VAL A 733 -27.36 -14.77 -1.41
CA VAL A 733 -27.57 -15.33 -0.06
C VAL A 733 -28.81 -14.69 0.55
N THR A 734 -29.76 -15.51 0.99
CA THR A 734 -30.98 -15.07 1.66
C THR A 734 -31.06 -15.69 3.05
N LEU A 735 -31.18 -14.83 4.07
CA LEU A 735 -31.38 -15.19 5.47
C LEU A 735 -32.82 -14.85 5.85
N ARG A 736 -33.65 -15.84 6.19
CA ARG A 736 -35.03 -15.64 6.68
C ARG A 736 -35.11 -15.95 8.17
N PHE A 737 -35.41 -14.95 8.97
CA PHE A 737 -35.54 -15.07 10.42
C PHE A 737 -36.92 -15.67 10.75
N GLY A 738 -36.93 -16.83 11.38
CA GLY A 738 -38.15 -17.44 11.91
C GLY A 738 -38.68 -16.58 13.06
N GLY A 739 -40.00 -16.34 13.09
CA GLY A 739 -40.64 -15.66 14.22
C GLY A 739 -40.32 -16.40 15.52
N THR A 740 -39.95 -15.65 16.55
CA THR A 740 -39.80 -16.16 17.92
C THR A 740 -41.16 -16.67 18.36
N GLY A 741 -41.36 -17.99 18.30
CA GLY A 741 -42.50 -18.67 18.91
C GLY A 741 -42.33 -18.77 20.41
#